data_AF-A0AAD9IFV2-F1
#
_entry.id   AF-A0AAD9IFV2-F1
#
_cell.length_a   1.000
_cell.length_b   1.000
_cell.length_c   1.000
_cell.angle_alpha   90.00
_cell.angle_beta   90.00
_cell.angle_gamma   90.00
#
_symmetry.space_group_name_H-M   'P 1'
#
loop_
_entity.id
_entity.type
_entity.pdbx_description
1 polymer ?
#
loop_
_entity_poly.entity_id
_entity_poly.type
_entity_poly.pdbx_seq_one_letter_code
_entity_poly.pdbx_strand_id
1 'polypeptide(L)'
;MGRAEFGLYAGHRPANSGLMRGSLLAASESLAGVDDGDAEIDATFIWGTNLSVSRVQSRFDAFVRTFRLPDEPYPKYQQLLQELSVIAAELTGSDPEEIQVQARIFNLLEIKVIRDLNPSDINKLISVSGMVTRTSGVIPDQSLALFRCMSCGYDEQIEWNDRGKINEPTVCPNQACQAKYSMQMIYNRSLFLDKQLIKMQENPNDIPEGETPHTVSLFARQDLVDLAKPGDRITVTGVFRAAGVRVNPRLRETKSVYKTYLDVVHIEKTEAASLFTLSTEEEEAEVAGLAGGPAPDPAEVRTDNVTGEEMAERRARLMEIAQDPDVYEKLAASLAPSIWQLDDVKKGLLCQLFGGVSKHLPGVKTRGEINVLLVGDPGVSKSQILGYVHKLAPRGIYTSGKGSSAVGLTAYVTRTKEMVLESGALVLSDKGICCIDEFDKMSEAARSMLHEVMEQQTISVAKAGIIATLNARTSVLASANPVGSRYNPSLSVVENIQLPPSLMSRFDLIYLLLDKPNEANDRKLARHLVSLFGDASELEARAAPIPAELLKEYVAFARATCAPALTAEAAEALSVAYAEMRAMGMSRKTVSATPRQLESLIRLSEALARTRLAATVTVDDVAEAVRLMRVAMQSSSIDPRTGQIDMDLIATGVSAADRTMKAALGAEVRALLRAQLKPGGMRLAELLERVNDQASVRVTERDLRLALTELEDDYRLAAGVVSARV
;
A
#
# COMPACT_ATOMS: atom_id res chain seq x y z
N MET A 1 28.48 -26.20 3.07
CA MET A 1 27.25 -27.03 2.95
C MET A 1 26.10 -26.16 3.40
N GLY A 2 25.27 -25.73 2.45
CA GLY A 2 24.22 -24.74 2.69
C GLY A 2 23.08 -25.32 3.52
N ARG A 3 22.62 -24.57 4.53
CA ARG A 3 21.38 -24.83 5.25
C ARG A 3 20.21 -24.48 4.31
N ALA A 4 19.63 -25.48 3.67
CA ALA A 4 18.26 -25.36 3.15
C ALA A 4 17.33 -25.85 4.25
N GLU A 5 16.28 -25.09 4.55
CA GLU A 5 15.28 -25.44 5.54
C GLU A 5 14.14 -26.21 4.88
N PHE A 6 13.61 -27.21 5.59
CA PHE A 6 12.59 -28.12 5.09
C PHE A 6 11.27 -27.85 5.81
N GLY A 7 10.23 -27.53 5.05
CA GLY A 7 8.86 -27.39 5.56
C GLY A 7 8.01 -28.58 5.10
N LEU A 8 7.33 -29.23 6.03
CA LEU A 8 6.35 -30.28 5.75
C LEU A 8 4.95 -29.67 5.79
N TYR A 9 4.16 -29.89 4.74
CA TYR A 9 2.76 -29.45 4.68
C TYR A 9 1.85 -30.63 4.31
N ALA A 10 0.76 -30.80 5.06
CA ALA A 10 -0.26 -31.80 4.79
C ALA A 10 -1.31 -31.21 3.84
N GLY A 11 -1.46 -31.80 2.64
CA GLY A 11 -2.46 -31.41 1.66
C GLY A 11 -3.50 -32.52 1.48
N HIS A 12 -4.77 -32.14 1.39
CA HIS A 12 -5.90 -33.06 1.26
C HIS A 12 -6.13 -33.41 -0.23
N ARG A 13 -6.20 -34.71 -0.56
CA ARG A 13 -6.87 -35.19 -1.78
C ARG A 13 -8.31 -35.60 -1.44
N PRO A 14 -9.30 -35.43 -2.33
CA PRO A 14 -10.62 -36.02 -2.12
C PRO A 14 -10.54 -37.54 -2.27
N ALA A 15 -10.95 -38.24 -1.22
CA ALA A 15 -11.11 -39.69 -1.14
C ALA A 15 -12.16 -40.16 -2.16
N ASN A 16 -11.71 -40.73 -3.27
CA ASN A 16 -12.51 -41.67 -4.07
C ASN A 16 -11.60 -42.38 -5.10
N SER A 17 -10.79 -43.31 -4.61
CA SER A 17 -10.16 -44.33 -5.44
C SER A 17 -10.09 -45.67 -4.68
N GLY A 18 -11.26 -46.21 -4.35
CA GLY A 18 -11.38 -47.64 -4.07
C GLY A 18 -11.28 -48.41 -5.38
N LEU A 19 -10.40 -49.42 -5.41
CA LEU A 19 -10.13 -50.38 -6.50
C LEU A 19 -9.14 -49.95 -7.60
N MET A 20 -7.84 -50.13 -7.32
CA MET A 20 -6.92 -51.02 -8.08
C MET A 20 -5.52 -50.97 -7.46
N ARG A 21 -5.38 -51.47 -6.22
CA ARG A 21 -4.07 -51.86 -5.66
C ARG A 21 -3.84 -53.33 -6.00
N GLY A 22 -3.30 -53.60 -7.18
CA GLY A 22 -3.16 -54.98 -7.65
C GLY A 22 -2.24 -55.15 -8.85
N SER A 23 -1.02 -54.61 -8.79
CA SER A 23 0.07 -55.02 -9.71
C SER A 23 1.47 -54.48 -9.39
N LEU A 24 1.66 -53.65 -8.35
CA LEU A 24 2.99 -53.12 -7.97
C LEU A 24 3.54 -53.62 -6.62
N LEU A 25 2.76 -54.43 -5.87
CA LEU A 25 3.16 -54.97 -4.56
C LEU A 25 3.74 -56.40 -4.61
N ALA A 26 3.86 -57.02 -5.80
CA ALA A 26 4.34 -58.40 -5.91
C ALA A 26 5.87 -58.56 -5.90
N ALA A 27 6.65 -57.50 -5.63
CA ALA A 27 8.12 -57.56 -5.64
C ALA A 27 8.78 -57.30 -4.26
N SER A 28 8.01 -57.09 -3.19
CA SER A 28 8.57 -56.61 -1.91
C SER A 28 8.48 -57.56 -0.71
N GLU A 29 8.09 -58.83 -0.88
CA GLU A 29 7.92 -59.78 0.25
C GLU A 29 8.97 -60.89 0.37
N SER A 30 10.18 -60.73 -0.18
CA SER A 30 11.23 -61.73 0.02
C SER A 30 12.62 -61.15 0.24
N LEU A 31 12.82 -60.36 1.30
CA LEU A 31 14.15 -60.14 1.90
C LEU A 31 14.02 -59.36 3.23
N ALA A 32 13.52 -60.04 4.26
CA ALA A 32 13.72 -59.62 5.65
C ALA A 32 14.62 -60.66 6.33
N GLY A 33 15.93 -60.38 6.33
CA GLY A 33 16.92 -61.14 7.09
C GLY A 33 18.19 -61.45 6.30
N VAL A 34 19.08 -60.47 6.13
CA VAL A 34 20.54 -60.69 6.00
C VAL A 34 21.28 -59.47 6.55
N ASP A 35 22.31 -59.77 7.33
CA ASP A 35 23.26 -58.90 8.03
C ASP A 35 24.01 -57.89 7.17
N ASP A 36 24.59 -56.90 7.86
CA ASP A 36 25.56 -55.93 7.37
C ASP A 36 26.68 -56.57 6.53
N GLY A 37 26.66 -56.28 5.24
CA GLY A 37 27.73 -56.59 4.29
C GLY A 37 27.46 -55.87 2.98
N ASP A 38 28.46 -55.18 2.45
CA ASP A 38 28.42 -54.35 1.24
C ASP A 38 27.81 -55.10 0.04
N ALA A 39 26.50 -55.01 -0.11
CA ALA A 39 25.80 -55.41 -1.32
C ALA A 39 25.73 -54.21 -2.26
N GLU A 40 26.45 -54.28 -3.38
CA GLU A 40 26.29 -53.39 -4.51
C GLU A 40 24.82 -53.42 -4.97
N ILE A 41 24.04 -52.45 -4.50
CA ILE A 41 22.68 -52.21 -4.99
C ILE A 41 22.82 -51.78 -6.44
N ASP A 42 22.26 -52.54 -7.38
CA ASP A 42 22.13 -52.19 -8.79
C ASP A 42 21.61 -50.76 -8.92
N ALA A 43 22.52 -49.82 -9.14
CA ALA A 43 22.22 -48.40 -9.20
C ALA A 43 21.56 -48.13 -10.56
N THR A 44 20.23 -48.20 -10.60
CA THR A 44 19.46 -47.70 -11.73
C THR A 44 19.64 -46.18 -11.81
N PHE A 45 20.40 -45.73 -12.79
CA PHE A 45 20.62 -44.32 -13.09
C PHE A 45 19.55 -43.82 -14.04
N ILE A 46 19.03 -42.61 -13.77
CA ILE A 46 18.11 -41.95 -14.68
C ILE A 46 18.91 -41.48 -15.91
N TRP A 47 18.45 -41.85 -17.11
CA TRP A 47 19.11 -41.49 -18.37
C TRP A 47 19.35 -39.98 -18.47
N GLY A 48 20.60 -39.58 -18.74
CA GLY A 48 21.01 -38.17 -18.80
C GLY A 48 21.39 -37.54 -17.46
N THR A 49 21.41 -38.31 -16.37
CA THR A 49 21.88 -37.85 -15.05
C THR A 49 22.79 -38.88 -14.39
N ASN A 50 23.65 -38.43 -13.47
CA ASN A 50 24.49 -39.30 -12.63
C ASN A 50 23.81 -39.64 -11.29
N LEU A 51 22.47 -39.59 -11.24
CA LEU A 51 21.69 -39.73 -10.00
C LEU A 51 20.92 -41.05 -10.01
N SER A 52 20.99 -41.78 -8.90
CA SER A 52 20.14 -42.94 -8.61
C SER A 52 19.15 -42.60 -7.50
N VAL A 53 17.88 -43.00 -7.71
CA VAL A 53 16.77 -42.66 -6.81
C VAL A 53 16.98 -43.26 -5.42
N SER A 54 17.42 -44.52 -5.35
CA SER A 54 17.69 -45.23 -4.09
C SER A 54 18.79 -44.58 -3.25
N ARG A 55 19.84 -44.04 -3.89
CA ARG A 55 20.94 -43.36 -3.20
C ARG A 55 20.53 -42.00 -2.64
N VAL A 56 19.65 -41.28 -3.34
CA VAL A 56 19.12 -39.99 -2.86
C VAL A 56 18.16 -40.23 -1.70
N GLN A 57 17.26 -41.20 -1.80
CA GLN A 57 16.33 -41.56 -0.73
C GLN A 57 17.07 -41.99 0.55
N SER A 58 18.01 -42.93 0.45
CA SER A 58 18.80 -43.37 1.62
C SER A 58 19.59 -42.25 2.28
N ARG A 59 20.18 -41.34 1.50
CA ARG A 59 20.88 -40.16 2.05
C ARG A 59 19.92 -39.15 2.67
N PHE A 60 18.74 -38.97 2.11
CA PHE A 60 17.72 -38.09 2.66
C PHE A 60 17.18 -38.66 3.98
N ASP A 61 16.88 -39.96 4.03
CA ASP A 61 16.48 -40.64 5.27
C ASP A 61 17.58 -40.56 6.34
N ALA A 62 18.83 -40.76 5.95
CA ALA A 62 19.97 -40.57 6.85
C ALA A 62 20.07 -39.11 7.33
N PHE A 63 19.87 -38.13 6.45
CA PHE A 63 19.88 -36.72 6.80
C PHE A 63 18.77 -36.38 7.80
N VAL A 64 17.52 -36.78 7.55
CA VAL A 64 16.39 -36.57 8.46
C VAL A 64 16.64 -37.21 9.84
N ARG A 65 17.24 -38.41 9.86
CA ARG A 65 17.63 -39.09 11.11
C ARG A 65 18.78 -38.41 11.85
N THR A 66 19.63 -37.64 11.17
CA THR A 66 20.86 -37.05 11.74
C THR A 66 20.78 -35.54 11.99
N PHE A 67 19.84 -34.83 11.36
CA PHE A 67 19.56 -33.39 11.50
C PHE A 67 19.22 -32.91 12.92
N ARG A 68 20.22 -32.69 13.77
CA ARG A 68 20.07 -32.03 15.07
C ARG A 68 19.68 -30.56 14.90
N LEU A 69 18.56 -30.14 15.51
CA LEU A 69 18.40 -28.75 15.95
C LEU A 69 19.35 -28.47 17.13
N PRO A 70 19.84 -27.23 17.33
CA PRO A 70 20.85 -26.96 18.33
C PRO A 70 20.49 -27.26 19.79
N ASP A 71 19.21 -27.39 20.20
CA ASP A 71 18.89 -27.44 21.65
C ASP A 71 17.82 -28.45 22.13
N GLU A 72 17.45 -29.50 21.38
CA GLU A 72 16.65 -30.61 21.97
C GLU A 72 17.05 -32.02 21.50
N PRO A 73 16.94 -33.06 22.37
CA PRO A 73 17.29 -34.43 22.06
C PRO A 73 16.22 -35.12 21.18
N TYR A 74 16.68 -35.87 20.16
CA TYR A 74 15.90 -36.72 19.26
C TYR A 74 14.99 -37.75 19.99
N PRO A 75 13.90 -38.27 19.36
CA PRO A 75 13.54 -38.24 17.94
C PRO A 75 12.07 -37.88 17.66
N LYS A 76 11.79 -36.73 17.02
CA LYS A 76 10.40 -36.32 16.73
C LYS A 76 10.03 -36.25 15.26
N TYR A 77 10.95 -36.32 14.29
CA TYR A 77 10.56 -36.07 12.88
C TYR A 77 9.75 -37.20 12.25
N GLN A 78 10.14 -38.46 12.49
CA GLN A 78 9.41 -39.64 11.99
C GLN A 78 8.11 -39.87 12.77
N GLN A 79 8.14 -39.60 14.07
CA GLN A 79 6.97 -39.63 14.95
C GLN A 79 6.00 -38.49 14.65
N LEU A 80 6.46 -37.27 14.34
CA LEU A 80 5.65 -36.13 13.89
C LEU A 80 5.07 -36.39 12.50
N LEU A 81 5.80 -36.98 11.56
CA LEU A 81 5.23 -37.36 10.26
C LEU A 81 4.10 -38.38 10.44
N GLN A 82 4.28 -39.33 11.35
CA GLN A 82 3.29 -40.37 11.66
C GLN A 82 2.12 -39.80 12.47
N GLU A 83 2.38 -38.97 13.49
CA GLU A 83 1.39 -38.24 14.29
C GLU A 83 0.63 -37.23 13.45
N LEU A 84 1.27 -36.48 12.55
CA LEU A 84 0.59 -35.57 11.62
C LEU A 84 -0.26 -36.36 10.61
N SER A 85 0.17 -37.54 10.15
CA SER A 85 -0.66 -38.40 9.31
C SER A 85 -1.87 -38.97 10.06
N VAL A 86 -1.72 -39.27 11.36
CA VAL A 86 -2.79 -39.77 12.24
C VAL A 86 -3.76 -38.65 12.64
N ILE A 87 -3.25 -37.47 13.00
CA ILE A 87 -4.06 -36.27 13.33
C ILE A 87 -4.82 -35.79 12.09
N ALA A 88 -4.18 -35.80 10.91
CA ALA A 88 -4.85 -35.47 9.67
C ALA A 88 -5.92 -36.52 9.29
N ALA A 89 -5.71 -37.80 9.61
CA ALA A 89 -6.71 -38.86 9.46
C ALA A 89 -7.90 -38.72 10.43
N GLU A 90 -7.66 -38.33 11.68
CA GLU A 90 -8.71 -38.09 12.69
C GLU A 90 -9.58 -36.86 12.37
N LEU A 91 -8.99 -35.78 11.87
CA LEU A 91 -9.72 -34.54 11.51
C LEU A 91 -10.61 -34.70 10.27
N THR A 92 -10.32 -35.68 9.41
CA THR A 92 -10.91 -35.79 8.08
C THR A 92 -11.76 -37.05 7.90
N GLY A 93 -11.66 -38.02 8.82
CA GLY A 93 -12.41 -39.26 8.80
C GLY A 93 -12.00 -40.23 7.67
N SER A 94 -10.81 -40.06 7.10
CA SER A 94 -10.24 -40.90 6.03
C SER A 94 -8.96 -41.60 6.48
N ASP A 95 -8.66 -42.76 5.89
CA ASP A 95 -7.49 -43.58 6.24
C ASP A 95 -6.16 -42.80 6.06
N PRO A 96 -5.17 -42.96 6.95
CA PRO A 96 -3.89 -42.22 6.92
C PRO A 96 -3.04 -42.49 5.68
N GLU A 97 -3.36 -43.51 4.87
CA GLU A 97 -2.66 -43.84 3.63
C GLU A 97 -3.06 -42.95 2.42
N GLU A 98 -4.15 -42.18 2.52
CA GLU A 98 -4.61 -41.33 1.41
C GLU A 98 -4.00 -39.91 1.41
N ILE A 99 -3.37 -39.50 2.52
CA ILE A 99 -2.82 -38.15 2.71
C ILE A 99 -1.36 -38.14 2.26
N GLN A 100 -1.11 -37.66 1.04
CA GLN A 100 0.25 -37.44 0.54
C GLN A 100 0.82 -36.12 1.08
N VAL A 101 1.84 -36.23 1.94
CA VAL A 101 2.58 -35.06 2.44
C VAL A 101 3.49 -34.51 1.34
N GLN A 102 3.39 -33.21 1.06
CA GLN A 102 4.25 -32.54 0.09
C GLN A 102 5.41 -31.85 0.81
N ALA A 103 6.63 -32.08 0.33
CA ALA A 103 7.82 -31.37 0.80
C ALA A 103 7.99 -30.08 -0.01
N ARG A 104 8.08 -28.95 0.69
CA ARG A 104 8.36 -27.64 0.08
C ARG A 104 9.74 -27.18 0.51
N ILE A 105 10.60 -26.92 -0.46
CA ILE A 105 11.95 -26.43 -0.24
C ILE A 105 11.91 -24.91 -0.34
N PHE A 106 12.32 -24.22 0.71
CA PHE A 106 12.37 -22.76 0.76
C PHE A 106 13.77 -22.28 1.17
N ASN A 107 14.01 -20.97 1.05
CA ASN A 107 15.26 -20.29 1.44
C ASN A 107 16.54 -20.85 0.78
N LEU A 108 16.62 -20.75 -0.55
CA LEU A 108 17.89 -20.93 -1.26
C LEU A 108 18.83 -19.74 -0.95
N LEU A 109 20.10 -20.03 -0.67
CA LEU A 109 21.14 -19.01 -0.39
C LEU A 109 21.31 -17.98 -1.52
N GLU A 110 20.99 -18.33 -2.76
CA GLU A 110 21.06 -17.45 -3.92
C GLU A 110 19.65 -17.05 -4.37
N ILE A 111 19.28 -15.80 -4.09
CA ILE A 111 18.12 -15.14 -4.69
C ILE A 111 18.61 -14.45 -5.97
N LYS A 112 18.06 -14.87 -7.12
CA LYS A 112 18.42 -14.31 -8.43
C LYS A 112 17.40 -13.25 -8.85
N VAL A 113 17.90 -12.17 -9.45
CA VAL A 113 17.05 -11.19 -10.14
C VAL A 113 16.51 -11.81 -11.43
N ILE A 114 15.28 -11.46 -11.83
CA ILE A 114 14.61 -11.99 -13.03
C ILE A 114 15.49 -11.81 -14.29
N ARG A 115 16.21 -10.70 -14.40
CA ARG A 115 17.14 -10.41 -15.49
C ARG A 115 18.32 -11.38 -15.60
N ASP A 116 18.81 -11.87 -14.46
CA ASP A 116 19.98 -12.76 -14.40
C ASP A 116 19.63 -14.24 -14.65
N LEU A 117 18.42 -14.51 -15.14
CA LEU A 117 17.98 -15.86 -15.52
C LEU A 117 18.69 -16.33 -16.78
N ASN A 118 19.73 -17.13 -16.59
CA ASN A 118 20.51 -17.69 -17.67
C ASN A 118 19.90 -19.00 -18.21
N PRO A 119 20.11 -19.33 -19.49
CA PRO A 119 19.71 -20.63 -20.06
C PRO A 119 20.36 -21.84 -19.35
N SER A 120 21.49 -21.65 -18.67
CA SER A 120 22.16 -22.68 -17.86
C SER A 120 21.36 -23.07 -16.61
N ASP A 121 20.35 -22.30 -16.24
CA ASP A 121 19.50 -22.53 -15.08
C ASP A 121 18.20 -23.30 -15.42
N ILE A 122 18.02 -23.69 -16.68
CA ILE A 122 16.87 -24.53 -17.07
C ILE A 122 16.93 -25.87 -16.32
N ASN A 123 15.78 -26.27 -15.79
CA ASN A 123 15.56 -27.44 -14.93
C ASN A 123 16.29 -27.39 -13.58
N LYS A 124 16.73 -26.21 -13.12
CA LYS A 124 17.25 -26.01 -11.75
C LYS A 124 16.23 -25.32 -10.85
N LEU A 125 16.36 -25.53 -9.54
CA LEU A 125 15.63 -24.77 -8.52
C LEU A 125 16.24 -23.37 -8.44
N ILE A 126 15.41 -22.34 -8.54
CA ILE A 126 15.80 -20.95 -8.43
C ILE A 126 14.85 -20.24 -7.47
N SER A 127 15.39 -19.28 -6.72
CA SER A 127 14.62 -18.34 -5.92
C SER A 127 14.63 -16.98 -6.61
N VAL A 128 13.45 -16.41 -6.86
CA VAL A 128 13.27 -15.14 -7.55
C VAL A 128 12.32 -14.26 -6.73
N SER A 129 12.70 -13.00 -6.51
CA SER A 129 11.91 -11.99 -5.81
C SER A 129 11.28 -11.00 -6.77
N GLY A 130 10.12 -10.44 -6.40
CA GLY A 130 9.38 -9.53 -7.27
C GLY A 130 7.92 -9.31 -6.86
N MET A 131 7.22 -8.50 -7.64
CA MET A 131 5.84 -8.09 -7.39
C MET A 131 4.87 -8.78 -8.35
N VAL A 132 3.74 -9.26 -7.84
CA VAL A 132 2.68 -9.82 -8.68
C VAL A 132 1.94 -8.72 -9.40
N THR A 133 1.90 -8.79 -10.73
CA THR A 133 1.13 -7.84 -11.55
C THR A 133 -0.29 -8.33 -11.76
N ARG A 134 -0.46 -9.60 -12.13
CA ARG A 134 -1.73 -10.17 -12.53
C ARG A 134 -1.79 -11.65 -12.18
N THR A 135 -2.94 -12.09 -11.71
CA THR A 135 -3.29 -13.50 -11.55
C THR A 135 -4.39 -13.86 -12.55
N SER A 136 -4.33 -15.05 -13.13
CA SER A 136 -5.47 -15.60 -13.86
C SER A 136 -6.47 -16.21 -12.88
N GLY A 137 -7.70 -16.45 -13.34
CA GLY A 137 -8.57 -17.41 -12.69
C GLY A 137 -7.94 -18.80 -12.64
N VAL A 138 -8.51 -19.67 -11.81
CA VAL A 138 -8.09 -21.06 -11.67
C VAL A 138 -8.45 -21.83 -12.95
N ILE A 139 -7.45 -22.49 -13.53
CA ILE A 139 -7.56 -23.30 -14.74
C ILE A 139 -7.49 -24.77 -14.32
N PRO A 140 -8.50 -25.60 -14.62
CA PRO A 140 -8.45 -27.02 -14.35
C PRO A 140 -7.47 -27.72 -15.31
N ASP A 141 -6.54 -28.50 -14.78
CA ASP A 141 -5.57 -29.33 -15.50
C ASP A 141 -5.86 -30.82 -15.24
N GLN A 142 -6.12 -31.61 -16.28
CA GLN A 142 -6.77 -32.92 -16.14
C GLN A 142 -5.80 -34.04 -15.76
N SER A 143 -5.57 -34.36 -14.49
CA SER A 143 -4.61 -35.40 -14.07
C SER A 143 -4.98 -36.85 -14.41
N LEU A 144 -6.24 -37.24 -14.23
CA LEU A 144 -6.72 -38.61 -14.45
C LEU A 144 -7.88 -38.59 -15.43
N ALA A 145 -7.73 -39.32 -16.54
CA ALA A 145 -8.78 -39.47 -17.54
C ALA A 145 -9.58 -40.75 -17.30
N LEU A 146 -10.90 -40.62 -17.26
CA LEU A 146 -11.79 -41.77 -17.25
C LEU A 146 -12.34 -41.99 -18.66
N PHE A 147 -12.07 -43.17 -19.22
CA PHE A 147 -12.57 -43.62 -20.51
C PHE A 147 -13.71 -44.61 -20.28
N ARG A 148 -14.83 -44.40 -20.95
CA ARG A 148 -15.97 -45.32 -20.95
C ARG A 148 -16.13 -45.96 -22.31
N CYS A 149 -16.30 -47.27 -22.32
CA CYS A 149 -16.58 -48.03 -23.53
C CYS A 149 -18.05 -47.88 -23.94
N MET A 150 -18.33 -47.50 -25.18
CA MET A 150 -19.71 -47.32 -25.68
C MET A 150 -20.48 -48.64 -25.85
N SER A 151 -19.80 -49.75 -26.09
CA SER A 151 -20.43 -51.05 -26.35
C SER A 151 -20.74 -51.86 -25.08
N CYS A 152 -19.91 -51.76 -24.03
CA CYS A 152 -20.08 -52.52 -22.79
C CYS A 152 -20.24 -51.67 -21.53
N GLY A 153 -20.07 -50.35 -21.62
CA GLY A 153 -20.22 -49.44 -20.49
C GLY A 153 -19.14 -49.54 -19.42
N TYR A 154 -18.05 -50.29 -19.68
CA TYR A 154 -16.91 -50.44 -18.77
C TYR A 154 -16.10 -49.14 -18.71
N ASP A 155 -15.81 -48.69 -17.49
CA ASP A 155 -15.05 -47.47 -17.18
C ASP A 155 -13.60 -47.86 -16.84
N GLU A 156 -12.63 -47.30 -17.53
CA GLU A 156 -11.20 -47.46 -17.28
C GLU A 156 -10.59 -46.11 -16.90
N GLN A 157 -9.77 -46.08 -15.85
CA GLN A 157 -9.05 -44.89 -15.41
C GLN A 157 -7.60 -44.94 -15.88
N ILE A 158 -7.15 -43.89 -16.55
CA ILE A 158 -5.78 -43.78 -17.07
C ILE A 158 -5.15 -42.50 -16.53
N GLU A 159 -4.01 -42.66 -15.87
CA GLU A 159 -3.15 -41.57 -15.44
C GLU A 159 -2.24 -41.08 -16.57
N TRP A 160 -1.66 -39.90 -16.39
CA TRP A 160 -0.65 -39.38 -17.30
C TRP A 160 0.59 -40.26 -17.39
N ASN A 161 1.10 -40.46 -18.59
CA ASN A 161 2.51 -40.84 -18.74
C ASN A 161 3.41 -39.64 -18.37
N ASP A 162 4.66 -39.88 -17.96
CA ASP A 162 5.69 -38.89 -17.55
C ASP A 162 5.92 -37.67 -18.49
N ARG A 163 5.27 -37.63 -19.65
CA ARG A 163 5.38 -36.57 -20.67
C ARG A 163 4.10 -35.75 -20.87
N GLY A 164 3.14 -35.82 -19.95
CA GLY A 164 1.89 -35.05 -20.03
C GLY A 164 1.02 -35.41 -21.25
N LYS A 165 1.09 -36.68 -21.67
CA LYS A 165 0.25 -37.23 -22.73
C LYS A 165 -0.64 -38.30 -22.12
N ILE A 166 -1.94 -38.16 -22.36
CA ILE A 166 -2.94 -39.17 -22.06
C ILE A 166 -3.02 -40.06 -23.29
N ASN A 167 -2.69 -41.34 -23.14
CA ASN A 167 -2.83 -42.30 -24.22
C ASN A 167 -4.21 -42.92 -24.13
N GLU A 168 -4.99 -42.79 -25.20
CA GLU A 168 -6.28 -43.46 -25.31
C GLU A 168 -6.07 -44.97 -25.55
N PRO A 169 -6.78 -45.83 -24.81
CA PRO A 169 -6.71 -47.28 -25.02
C PRO A 169 -7.49 -47.63 -26.30
N THR A 170 -6.79 -48.10 -27.33
CA THR A 170 -7.37 -48.46 -28.63
C THR A 170 -8.35 -49.64 -28.55
N VAL A 171 -8.22 -50.48 -27.51
CA VAL A 171 -9.03 -51.68 -27.30
C VAL A 171 -9.63 -51.63 -25.90
N CYS A 172 -10.88 -52.06 -25.77
CA CYS A 172 -11.48 -52.22 -24.45
C CYS A 172 -10.71 -53.25 -23.60
N PRO A 173 -10.29 -52.92 -22.37
CA PRO A 173 -9.58 -53.84 -21.48
C PRO A 173 -10.50 -54.97 -20.97
N ASN A 174 -11.83 -54.80 -21.07
CA ASN A 174 -12.76 -55.87 -20.76
C ASN A 174 -12.66 -57.01 -21.78
N GLN A 175 -12.26 -58.19 -21.30
CA GLN A 175 -12.08 -59.41 -22.08
C GLN A 175 -13.35 -59.85 -22.83
N ALA A 176 -14.54 -59.51 -22.32
CA ALA A 176 -15.81 -59.88 -22.95
C ALA A 176 -16.18 -59.05 -24.17
N CYS A 177 -15.65 -57.83 -24.32
CA CYS A 177 -16.08 -56.89 -25.35
C CYS A 177 -15.05 -56.72 -26.46
N GLN A 178 -13.76 -56.53 -26.12
CA GLN A 178 -12.61 -56.33 -27.03
C GLN A 178 -12.88 -55.44 -28.28
N ALA A 179 -13.85 -54.54 -28.20
CA ALA A 179 -14.19 -53.64 -29.29
C ALA A 179 -13.03 -52.64 -29.50
N LYS A 180 -12.69 -52.41 -30.77
CA LYS A 180 -11.64 -51.47 -31.17
C LYS A 180 -12.26 -50.08 -31.34
N TYR A 181 -11.54 -49.05 -30.89
CA TYR A 181 -11.94 -47.63 -31.03
C TYR A 181 -13.30 -47.27 -30.43
N SER A 182 -13.72 -47.98 -29.38
CA SER A 182 -15.03 -47.81 -28.73
C SER A 182 -14.96 -47.00 -27.44
N MET A 183 -13.79 -46.45 -27.10
CA MET A 183 -13.55 -45.73 -25.86
C MET A 183 -13.81 -44.25 -26.05
N GLN A 184 -14.57 -43.66 -25.12
CA GLN A 184 -14.85 -42.24 -25.09
C GLN A 184 -14.45 -41.67 -23.75
N MET A 185 -13.68 -40.58 -23.75
CA MET A 185 -13.33 -39.87 -22.52
C MET A 185 -14.57 -39.18 -21.92
N ILE A 186 -14.84 -39.41 -20.64
CA ILE A 186 -15.87 -38.69 -19.89
C ILE A 186 -15.20 -37.61 -19.04
N TYR A 187 -15.28 -36.37 -19.51
CA TYR A 187 -14.69 -35.21 -18.83
C TYR A 187 -15.35 -34.91 -17.47
N ASN A 188 -16.63 -35.22 -17.26
CA ASN A 188 -17.31 -34.95 -15.98
C ASN A 188 -16.85 -35.84 -14.83
N ARG A 189 -16.24 -37.01 -15.12
CA ARG A 189 -15.75 -37.96 -14.12
C ARG A 189 -14.23 -38.01 -14.04
N SER A 190 -13.52 -37.26 -14.88
CA SER A 190 -12.07 -37.12 -14.77
C SER A 190 -11.70 -36.23 -13.58
N LEU A 191 -10.55 -36.52 -12.99
CA LEU A 191 -10.01 -35.70 -11.90
C LEU A 191 -9.16 -34.56 -12.48
N PHE A 192 -9.52 -33.34 -12.11
CA PHE A 192 -8.78 -32.14 -12.45
C PHE A 192 -7.99 -31.64 -11.25
N LEU A 193 -6.82 -31.09 -11.52
CA LEU A 193 -5.98 -30.37 -10.58
C LEU A 193 -6.03 -28.88 -10.89
N ASP A 194 -6.04 -28.06 -9.87
CA ASP A 194 -6.05 -26.62 -10.04
C ASP A 194 -4.68 -26.12 -10.47
N LYS A 195 -4.69 -25.24 -11.48
CA LYS A 195 -3.51 -24.57 -12.00
C LYS A 195 -3.81 -23.10 -12.20
N GLN A 196 -2.90 -22.24 -11.76
CA GLN A 196 -3.05 -20.80 -11.91
C GLN A 196 -1.81 -20.21 -12.59
N LEU A 197 -2.05 -19.27 -13.52
CA LEU A 197 -0.99 -18.50 -14.15
C LEU A 197 -0.85 -17.17 -13.41
N ILE A 198 0.34 -16.93 -12.86
CA ILE A 198 0.68 -15.69 -12.15
C ILE A 198 1.74 -14.97 -12.96
N LYS A 199 1.56 -13.66 -13.20
CA LYS A 199 2.57 -12.81 -13.82
C LYS A 199 3.25 -11.96 -12.76
N MET A 200 4.55 -12.15 -12.65
CA MET A 200 5.40 -11.45 -11.70
C MET A 200 6.32 -10.47 -12.45
N GLN A 201 6.60 -9.34 -11.83
CA GLN A 201 7.46 -8.28 -12.32
C GLN A 201 8.61 -8.06 -11.34
N GLU A 202 9.76 -7.61 -11.86
CA GLU A 202 10.89 -7.17 -11.03
C GLU A 202 10.49 -6.09 -10.02
N ASN A 203 11.11 -6.15 -8.85
CA ASN A 203 10.94 -5.14 -7.82
C ASN A 203 11.59 -3.82 -8.28
N PRO A 204 10.93 -2.65 -8.14
CA PRO A 204 11.45 -1.37 -8.63
C PRO A 204 12.84 -0.97 -8.09
N ASN A 205 13.25 -1.49 -6.92
CA ASN A 205 14.56 -1.19 -6.35
C ASN A 205 15.72 -1.84 -7.12
N ASP A 206 15.46 -2.95 -7.81
CA ASP A 206 16.49 -3.77 -8.47
C ASP A 206 16.60 -3.47 -9.98
N ILE A 207 15.87 -2.45 -10.47
CA ILE A 207 15.85 -2.07 -11.88
C ILE A 207 17.02 -1.09 -12.16
N PRO A 208 17.89 -1.39 -13.14
CA PRO A 208 18.91 -0.43 -13.58
C PRO A 208 18.27 0.74 -14.33
N GLU A 209 18.86 1.92 -14.16
CA GLU A 209 18.33 3.17 -14.72
C GLU A 209 18.19 3.10 -16.25
N GLY A 210 16.99 3.39 -16.76
CA GLY A 210 16.71 3.52 -18.20
C GLY A 210 16.12 2.28 -18.88
N GLU A 211 15.91 1.18 -18.16
CA GLU A 211 15.31 -0.04 -18.72
C GLU A 211 13.88 -0.31 -18.24
N THR A 212 13.11 -1.03 -19.05
CA THR A 212 11.75 -1.44 -18.68
C THR A 212 11.79 -2.72 -17.82
N PRO A 213 10.90 -2.84 -16.83
CA PRO A 213 10.89 -4.00 -15.96
C PRO A 213 10.52 -5.27 -16.72
N HIS A 214 11.27 -6.35 -16.47
CA HIS A 214 10.96 -7.64 -17.06
C HIS A 214 9.84 -8.36 -16.28
N THR A 215 9.09 -9.20 -17.00
CA THR A 215 8.01 -9.99 -16.41
C THR A 215 8.23 -11.47 -16.66
N VAL A 216 7.99 -12.29 -15.63
CA VAL A 216 8.09 -13.75 -15.67
C VAL A 216 6.71 -14.34 -15.43
N SER A 217 6.42 -15.43 -16.15
CA SER A 217 5.21 -16.22 -15.96
C SER A 217 5.49 -17.35 -14.99
N LEU A 218 4.71 -17.45 -13.92
CA LEU A 218 4.74 -18.49 -12.92
C LEU A 218 3.50 -19.39 -13.09
N PHE A 219 3.65 -20.69 -12.87
CA PHE A 219 2.52 -21.60 -12.70
C PHE A 219 2.46 -22.10 -11.27
N ALA A 220 1.38 -21.77 -10.57
CA ALA A 220 1.03 -22.36 -9.28
C ALA A 220 0.13 -23.58 -9.52
N ARG A 221 0.25 -24.62 -8.70
CA ARG A 221 -0.56 -25.83 -8.73
C ARG A 221 -1.21 -26.08 -7.37
N GLN A 222 -2.39 -26.68 -7.38
CA GLN A 222 -3.11 -27.18 -6.19
C GLN A 222 -3.22 -26.12 -5.07
N ASP A 223 -2.55 -26.37 -3.95
CA ASP A 223 -2.59 -25.59 -2.72
C ASP A 223 -1.88 -24.23 -2.81
N LEU A 224 -1.07 -24.00 -3.86
CA LEU A 224 -0.43 -22.72 -4.14
C LEU A 224 -1.32 -21.74 -4.91
N VAL A 225 -2.51 -22.20 -5.32
CA VAL A 225 -3.47 -21.38 -6.07
C VAL A 225 -4.11 -20.34 -5.15
N ASP A 226 -4.28 -19.14 -5.68
CA ASP A 226 -4.86 -17.96 -5.03
C ASP A 226 -4.11 -17.45 -3.78
N LEU A 227 -2.93 -18.01 -3.48
CA LEU A 227 -2.10 -17.50 -2.40
C LEU A 227 -1.59 -16.09 -2.67
N ALA A 228 -1.14 -15.79 -3.89
CA ALA A 228 -0.57 -14.50 -4.23
C ALA A 228 -1.61 -13.60 -4.91
N LYS A 229 -1.88 -12.42 -4.34
CA LYS A 229 -2.81 -11.45 -4.94
C LYS A 229 -2.05 -10.41 -5.78
N PRO A 230 -2.71 -9.78 -6.78
CA PRO A 230 -2.09 -8.68 -7.51
C PRO A 230 -1.64 -7.54 -6.57
N GLY A 231 -0.38 -7.13 -6.71
CA GLY A 231 0.26 -6.11 -5.86
C GLY A 231 1.16 -6.67 -4.75
N ASP A 232 1.05 -7.96 -4.44
CA ASP A 232 1.87 -8.58 -3.39
C ASP A 232 3.33 -8.71 -3.82
N ARG A 233 4.24 -8.51 -2.86
CA ARG A 233 5.68 -8.80 -3.02
C ARG A 233 5.93 -10.23 -2.54
N ILE A 234 6.43 -11.07 -3.42
CA ILE A 234 6.64 -12.49 -3.16
C ILE A 234 8.06 -12.91 -3.52
N THR A 235 8.61 -13.81 -2.72
CA THR A 235 9.78 -14.61 -3.01
C THR A 235 9.30 -15.98 -3.46
N VAL A 236 9.56 -16.30 -4.73
CA VAL A 236 9.08 -17.53 -5.35
C VAL A 236 10.26 -18.47 -5.55
N THR A 237 10.14 -19.66 -4.98
CA THR A 237 11.05 -20.76 -5.25
C THR A 237 10.39 -21.73 -6.23
N GLY A 238 11.10 -22.08 -7.28
CA GLY A 238 10.57 -22.98 -8.27
C GLY A 238 11.57 -23.41 -9.32
N VAL A 239 11.12 -24.29 -10.20
CA VAL A 239 11.94 -24.86 -11.25
C VAL A 239 11.78 -24.05 -12.52
N PHE A 240 12.89 -23.56 -13.07
CA PHE A 240 12.86 -22.85 -14.34
C PHE A 240 12.64 -23.83 -15.50
N ARG A 241 11.53 -23.71 -16.22
CA ARG A 241 11.17 -24.59 -17.34
C ARG A 241 11.07 -23.82 -18.65
N ALA A 242 11.44 -24.49 -19.74
CA ALA A 242 11.29 -23.98 -21.09
C ALA A 242 10.31 -24.87 -21.88
N ALA A 243 9.29 -24.27 -22.49
CA ALA A 243 8.34 -24.96 -23.36
C ALA A 243 8.39 -24.41 -24.78
N GLY A 244 8.40 -25.33 -25.75
CA GLY A 244 8.35 -24.99 -27.17
C GLY A 244 6.99 -24.41 -27.55
N VAL A 245 7.00 -23.28 -28.26
CA VAL A 245 5.77 -22.65 -28.76
C VAL A 245 5.54 -23.09 -30.20
N ARG A 246 4.34 -23.59 -30.51
CA ARG A 246 3.97 -23.91 -31.90
C ARG A 246 3.78 -22.64 -32.71
N VAL A 247 4.28 -22.62 -33.96
CA VAL A 247 4.12 -21.46 -34.87
C VAL A 247 2.65 -21.26 -35.22
N ASN A 248 1.99 -22.36 -35.54
CA ASN A 248 0.57 -22.40 -35.88
C ASN A 248 -0.06 -23.58 -35.13
N PRO A 249 -1.17 -23.40 -34.39
CA PRO A 249 -1.78 -24.48 -33.60
C PRO A 249 -2.13 -25.75 -34.40
N ARG A 250 -2.37 -25.61 -35.71
CA ARG A 250 -2.71 -26.72 -36.62
C ARG A 250 -1.50 -27.54 -37.08
N LEU A 251 -0.32 -26.92 -37.15
CA LEU A 251 0.90 -27.57 -37.62
C LEU A 251 1.71 -28.07 -36.44
N ARG A 252 2.46 -29.16 -36.64
CA ARG A 252 3.34 -29.72 -35.60
C ARG A 252 4.66 -28.97 -35.45
N GLU A 253 4.94 -28.01 -36.33
CA GLU A 253 6.16 -27.21 -36.32
C GLU A 253 6.23 -26.30 -35.09
N THR A 254 7.37 -26.38 -34.39
CA THR A 254 7.67 -25.59 -33.20
C THR A 254 8.67 -24.49 -33.54
N LYS A 255 8.57 -23.36 -32.85
CA LYS A 255 9.55 -22.28 -32.93
C LYS A 255 10.85 -22.72 -32.25
N SER A 256 11.98 -22.26 -32.80
CA SER A 256 13.30 -22.43 -32.17
C SER A 256 13.43 -21.67 -30.85
N VAL A 257 12.67 -20.58 -30.68
CA VAL A 257 12.61 -19.81 -29.44
C VAL A 257 11.59 -20.45 -28.50
N TYR A 258 12.09 -20.99 -27.38
CA TYR A 258 11.28 -21.56 -26.32
C TYR A 258 10.75 -20.45 -25.42
N LYS A 259 9.52 -20.60 -24.95
CA LYS A 259 8.96 -19.72 -23.92
C LYS A 259 9.34 -20.27 -22.55
N THR A 260 9.92 -19.42 -21.71
CA THR A 260 10.28 -19.77 -20.35
C THR A 260 9.15 -19.46 -19.37
N TYR A 261 9.07 -20.26 -18.31
CA TYR A 261 8.18 -20.06 -17.19
C TYR A 261 8.78 -20.72 -15.95
N LEU A 262 8.34 -20.28 -14.77
CA LEU A 262 8.73 -20.86 -13.50
C LEU A 262 7.61 -21.77 -13.01
N ASP A 263 7.95 -23.01 -12.70
CA ASP A 263 7.03 -23.97 -12.08
C ASP A 263 7.20 -23.84 -10.56
N VAL A 264 6.18 -23.32 -9.89
CA VAL A 264 6.30 -22.88 -8.49
C VAL A 264 6.26 -24.08 -7.56
N VAL A 265 7.24 -24.15 -6.66
CA VAL A 265 7.31 -25.15 -5.59
C VAL A 265 6.87 -24.53 -4.26
N HIS A 266 7.29 -23.30 -4.00
CA HIS A 266 6.88 -22.58 -2.81
C HIS A 266 6.85 -21.07 -3.04
N ILE A 267 5.84 -20.42 -2.46
CA ILE A 267 5.66 -18.97 -2.45
C ILE A 267 5.81 -18.52 -1.01
N GLU A 268 6.79 -17.66 -0.78
CA GLU A 268 6.94 -16.94 0.46
C GLU A 268 6.46 -15.50 0.21
N LYS A 269 5.60 -15.02 1.09
CA LYS A 269 5.16 -13.62 1.07
C LYS A 269 6.15 -12.81 1.89
N THR A 270 6.85 -11.88 1.26
CA THR A 270 7.79 -11.00 1.95
C THR A 270 7.01 -9.87 2.63
N GLU A 271 6.26 -10.22 3.66
CA GLU A 271 5.47 -9.27 4.43
C GLU A 271 6.11 -8.99 5.78
N ALA A 272 7.25 -8.29 5.77
CA ALA A 272 7.88 -7.78 6.99
C ALA A 272 6.96 -6.85 7.81
N ALA A 273 5.86 -6.37 7.22
CA ALA A 273 4.88 -5.50 7.87
C ALA A 273 3.52 -6.16 8.15
N SER A 274 3.19 -7.30 7.54
CA SER A 274 1.86 -7.93 7.66
C SER A 274 1.80 -9.08 8.67
N LEU A 275 2.95 -9.56 9.16
CA LEU A 275 3.02 -10.53 10.27
C LEU A 275 2.30 -10.04 11.54
N PHE A 276 2.13 -8.72 11.71
CA PHE A 276 1.37 -8.17 12.83
C PHE A 276 -0.10 -7.83 12.49
N THR A 277 -0.47 -7.66 11.22
CA THR A 277 -1.86 -7.25 10.86
C THR A 277 -2.85 -8.42 10.84
N LEU A 278 -2.37 -9.65 10.66
CA LEU A 278 -3.24 -10.83 10.52
C LEU A 278 -3.96 -11.22 11.84
N SER A 279 -3.43 -10.86 13.01
CA SER A 279 -4.10 -11.13 14.28
C SER A 279 -5.39 -10.34 14.49
N THR A 280 -5.61 -9.24 13.75
CA THR A 280 -6.82 -8.41 13.89
C THR A 280 -7.96 -8.80 12.95
N GLU A 281 -7.69 -9.51 11.86
CA GLU A 281 -8.75 -9.98 10.94
C GLU A 281 -9.47 -11.22 11.49
N GLU A 282 -8.85 -11.93 12.43
CA GLU A 282 -9.49 -13.01 13.21
C GLU A 282 -10.51 -12.46 14.23
N GLU A 283 -10.27 -11.29 14.83
CA GLU A 283 -11.17 -10.68 15.82
C GLU A 283 -12.43 -10.04 15.19
N GLU A 284 -12.37 -9.50 13.96
CA GLU A 284 -13.55 -8.93 13.28
C GLU A 284 -14.56 -10.01 12.83
N ALA A 285 -14.11 -11.26 12.66
CA ALA A 285 -14.97 -12.38 12.30
C ALA A 285 -15.86 -12.89 13.46
N GLU A 286 -15.41 -12.72 14.71
CA GLU A 286 -16.15 -13.19 15.89
C GLU A 286 -17.36 -12.29 16.24
N VAL A 287 -17.28 -10.98 15.96
CA VAL A 287 -18.33 -10.00 16.37
C VAL A 287 -19.60 -10.07 15.49
N ALA A 288 -19.53 -10.70 14.31
CA ALA A 288 -20.67 -10.86 13.40
C ALA A 288 -21.55 -12.11 13.67
N GLY A 289 -21.18 -12.96 14.64
CA GLY A 289 -21.76 -14.31 14.86
C GLY A 289 -22.93 -14.42 15.86
N LEU A 290 -23.69 -13.35 16.14
CA LEU A 290 -24.84 -13.40 17.06
C LEU A 290 -26.15 -13.86 16.37
N ALA A 291 -26.17 -15.08 15.82
CA ALA A 291 -27.41 -15.79 15.47
C ALA A 291 -27.18 -17.32 15.34
N GLY A 292 -27.28 -18.01 16.49
CA GLY A 292 -27.60 -19.44 16.69
C GLY A 292 -27.28 -20.45 15.58
N GLY A 293 -26.14 -21.11 15.71
CA GLY A 293 -25.80 -22.41 15.10
C GLY A 293 -24.60 -23.03 15.85
N PRO A 294 -24.44 -24.37 15.91
CA PRO A 294 -23.33 -24.98 16.62
C PRO A 294 -22.01 -24.63 15.92
N ALA A 295 -21.03 -24.21 16.72
CA ALA A 295 -19.71 -23.77 16.27
C ALA A 295 -19.02 -24.80 15.35
N PRO A 296 -18.44 -24.39 14.22
CA PRO A 296 -17.41 -25.17 13.56
C PRO A 296 -16.09 -24.97 14.31
N ASP A 297 -15.35 -26.07 14.51
CA ASP A 297 -14.05 -26.10 15.18
C ASP A 297 -13.02 -25.15 14.52
N PRO A 298 -12.10 -24.54 15.28
CA PRO A 298 -11.16 -23.56 14.75
C PRO A 298 -10.15 -24.28 13.84
N ALA A 299 -10.29 -24.07 12.53
CA ALA A 299 -9.27 -24.43 11.58
C ALA A 299 -8.03 -23.56 11.84
N GLU A 300 -7.00 -24.16 12.45
CA GLU A 300 -5.68 -23.56 12.68
C GLU A 300 -5.04 -23.14 11.33
N VAL A 301 -5.22 -21.87 10.93
CA VAL A 301 -4.33 -21.22 9.97
C VAL A 301 -3.10 -20.78 10.76
N ARG A 302 -2.14 -21.69 10.88
CA ARG A 302 -0.88 -21.46 11.61
C ARG A 302 -0.09 -20.32 11.00
N THR A 303 0.08 -19.26 11.78
CA THR A 303 1.17 -18.31 11.62
C THR A 303 2.50 -19.01 11.97
N ASP A 304 3.57 -18.46 11.38
CA ASP A 304 4.95 -18.47 11.89
C ASP A 304 5.89 -19.61 11.49
N ASN A 305 6.93 -19.20 10.75
CA ASN A 305 8.30 -19.71 10.89
C ASN A 305 9.28 -18.54 11.14
N VAL A 306 8.86 -17.55 11.93
CA VAL A 306 9.83 -16.89 12.82
C VAL A 306 9.63 -17.59 14.15
N THR A 307 10.68 -18.22 14.68
CA THR A 307 10.60 -18.89 15.97
C THR A 307 9.93 -17.94 16.97
N GLY A 308 8.95 -18.43 17.73
CA GLY A 308 8.24 -17.61 18.72
C GLY A 308 9.19 -16.89 19.68
N GLU A 309 10.38 -17.46 19.89
CA GLU A 309 11.49 -16.90 20.65
C GLU A 309 12.14 -15.67 19.97
N GLU A 310 12.42 -15.71 18.68
CA GLU A 310 13.01 -14.58 17.95
C GLU A 310 12.00 -13.43 17.80
N MET A 311 10.70 -13.75 17.63
CA MET A 311 9.64 -12.74 17.69
C MET A 311 9.48 -12.14 19.08
N ALA A 312 9.61 -12.94 20.14
CA ALA A 312 9.56 -12.45 21.52
C ALA A 312 10.77 -11.55 21.83
N GLU A 313 11.97 -11.90 21.37
CA GLU A 313 13.17 -11.08 21.53
C GLU A 313 13.06 -9.76 20.76
N ARG A 314 12.58 -9.80 19.51
CA ARG A 314 12.31 -8.57 18.73
C ARG A 314 11.27 -7.69 19.42
N ARG A 315 10.17 -8.27 19.91
CA ARG A 315 9.14 -7.52 20.68
C ARG A 315 9.73 -6.90 21.94
N ALA A 316 10.59 -7.62 22.66
CA ALA A 316 11.26 -7.09 23.86
C ALA A 316 12.11 -5.86 23.52
N ARG A 317 12.91 -5.91 22.45
CA ARG A 317 13.71 -4.75 21.98
C ARG A 317 12.84 -3.55 21.59
N LEU A 318 11.69 -3.78 20.95
CA LEU A 318 10.75 -2.70 20.61
C LEU A 318 10.10 -2.10 21.87
N MET A 319 9.80 -2.93 22.87
CA MET A 319 9.24 -2.50 24.15
C MET A 319 10.25 -1.69 24.97
N GLU A 320 11.53 -2.06 24.94
CA GLU A 320 12.62 -1.30 25.56
C GLU A 320 12.71 0.12 24.99
N ILE A 321 12.63 0.25 23.66
CA ILE A 321 12.59 1.56 23.01
C ILE A 321 11.39 2.34 23.52
N ALA A 322 10.19 1.74 23.58
CA ALA A 322 8.98 2.44 24.01
C ALA A 322 9.00 2.94 25.47
N GLN A 323 9.82 2.33 26.34
CA GLN A 323 9.95 2.76 27.74
C GLN A 323 10.76 4.04 27.92
N ASP A 324 11.56 4.44 26.92
CA ASP A 324 12.32 5.67 26.99
C ASP A 324 11.38 6.91 27.04
N PRO A 325 11.59 7.86 27.96
CA PRO A 325 10.73 9.05 28.06
C PRO A 325 10.86 9.98 26.83
N ASP A 326 12.01 9.95 26.14
CA ASP A 326 12.32 10.80 24.98
C ASP A 326 12.06 10.10 23.63
N VAL A 327 11.29 9.01 23.60
CA VAL A 327 10.97 8.24 22.37
C VAL A 327 10.44 9.13 21.26
N TYR A 328 9.52 10.03 21.61
CA TYR A 328 8.90 10.92 20.63
C TYR A 328 9.92 11.81 19.90
N GLU A 329 10.92 12.34 20.62
CA GLU A 329 11.96 13.18 20.02
C GLU A 329 12.99 12.34 19.25
N LYS A 330 13.38 11.18 19.80
CA LYS A 330 14.30 10.25 19.12
C LYS A 330 13.72 9.74 17.80
N LEU A 331 12.44 9.37 17.78
CA LEU A 331 11.73 8.94 16.58
C LEU A 331 11.59 10.08 15.57
N ALA A 332 11.24 11.29 16.02
CA ALA A 332 11.14 12.45 15.14
C ALA A 332 12.50 12.82 14.51
N ALA A 333 13.59 12.76 15.27
CA ALA A 333 14.95 12.97 14.75
C ALA A 333 15.38 11.89 13.75
N SER A 334 14.96 10.64 13.99
CA SER A 334 15.29 9.47 13.14
C SER A 334 14.52 9.43 11.81
N LEU A 335 13.35 10.07 11.71
CA LEU A 335 12.51 10.05 10.51
C LEU A 335 13.16 10.71 9.30
N ALA A 336 14.07 11.67 9.46
CA ALA A 336 14.82 12.24 8.35
C ALA A 336 16.12 12.87 8.87
N PRO A 337 17.21 12.09 8.96
CA PRO A 337 18.48 12.59 9.51
C PRO A 337 19.18 13.60 8.58
N SER A 338 18.88 13.56 7.28
CA SER A 338 19.45 14.48 6.27
C SER A 338 18.78 15.85 6.23
N ILE A 339 17.63 16.01 6.90
CA ILE A 339 16.82 17.23 6.83
C ILE A 339 16.94 17.98 8.15
N TRP A 340 17.36 19.23 8.08
CA TRP A 340 17.61 20.08 9.25
C TRP A 340 16.36 20.89 9.66
N GLN A 341 16.25 21.24 10.96
CA GLN A 341 15.30 22.19 11.57
C GLN A 341 13.79 21.91 11.53
N LEU A 342 13.30 21.07 10.61
CA LEU A 342 11.86 20.85 10.40
C LEU A 342 11.22 19.89 11.44
N ASP A 343 11.47 20.10 12.73
CA ASP A 343 11.11 19.14 13.78
C ASP A 343 9.60 19.04 13.99
N ASP A 344 8.87 20.16 13.93
CA ASP A 344 7.39 20.14 14.03
C ASP A 344 6.73 19.42 12.85
N VAL A 345 7.32 19.52 11.66
CA VAL A 345 6.84 18.79 10.47
C VAL A 345 7.13 17.30 10.63
N LYS A 346 8.34 16.93 11.07
CA LYS A 346 8.69 15.52 11.33
C LYS A 346 7.78 14.90 12.39
N LYS A 347 7.46 15.63 13.46
CA LYS A 347 6.49 15.22 14.49
C LYS A 347 5.09 14.97 13.91
N GLY A 348 4.61 15.84 13.03
CA GLY A 348 3.34 15.64 12.31
C GLY A 348 3.36 14.42 11.38
N LEU A 349 4.45 14.20 10.64
CA LEU A 349 4.62 13.04 9.76
C LEU A 349 4.77 11.74 10.55
N LEU A 350 5.37 11.80 11.73
CA LEU A 350 5.43 10.67 12.65
C LEU A 350 4.02 10.26 13.07
N CYS A 351 3.18 11.21 13.47
CA CYS A 351 1.77 10.94 13.78
C CYS A 351 1.03 10.33 12.59
N GLN A 352 1.34 10.76 11.36
CA GLN A 352 0.77 10.19 10.14
C GLN A 352 1.18 8.72 9.91
N LEU A 353 2.42 8.34 10.23
CA LEU A 353 2.91 6.96 10.08
C LEU A 353 2.22 5.99 11.04
N PHE A 354 1.99 6.40 12.29
CA PHE A 354 1.27 5.59 13.27
C PHE A 354 -0.25 5.59 13.02
N GLY A 355 -0.80 6.73 12.59
CA GLY A 355 -2.24 6.91 12.33
C GLY A 355 -3.12 6.77 13.58
N GLY A 356 -4.37 7.21 13.49
CA GLY A 356 -5.39 7.04 14.55
C GLY A 356 -6.17 5.72 14.43
N VAL A 357 -7.08 5.48 15.37
CA VAL A 357 -7.87 4.24 15.42
C VAL A 357 -9.12 4.40 14.54
N SER A 358 -9.39 3.43 13.66
CA SER A 358 -10.67 3.39 12.94
C SER A 358 -11.78 2.92 13.88
N LYS A 359 -12.80 3.75 14.09
CA LYS A 359 -13.94 3.42 14.97
C LYS A 359 -15.17 3.08 14.13
N HIS A 360 -15.77 1.93 14.43
CA HIS A 360 -17.03 1.48 13.87
C HIS A 360 -18.15 1.76 14.87
N LEU A 361 -18.80 2.90 14.73
CA LEU A 361 -20.06 3.17 15.44
C LEU A 361 -21.22 2.61 14.60
N PRO A 362 -22.33 2.17 15.24
CA PRO A 362 -23.49 1.69 14.52
C PRO A 362 -24.04 2.81 13.60
N GLY A 363 -23.86 2.64 12.29
CA GLY A 363 -24.33 3.56 11.24
C GLY A 363 -23.31 4.60 10.73
N VAL A 364 -22.19 4.83 11.43
CA VAL A 364 -21.15 5.79 10.99
C VAL A 364 -19.76 5.17 11.16
N LYS A 365 -19.04 5.03 10.05
CA LYS A 365 -17.62 4.68 10.05
C LYS A 365 -16.81 5.96 10.17
N THR A 366 -16.05 6.11 11.25
CA THR A 366 -15.16 7.25 11.41
C THR A 366 -13.76 6.86 10.98
N ARG A 367 -13.18 7.65 10.04
CA ARG A 367 -11.79 7.44 9.59
C ARG A 367 -10.81 7.65 10.75
N GLY A 368 -9.80 6.79 10.84
CA GLY A 368 -8.67 6.94 11.78
C GLY A 368 -7.43 7.58 11.14
N GLU A 369 -7.40 7.69 9.82
CA GLU A 369 -6.22 8.15 9.07
C GLU A 369 -6.05 9.67 9.10
N ILE A 370 -4.79 10.12 9.11
CA ILE A 370 -4.40 11.52 9.21
C ILE A 370 -3.88 11.98 7.85
N ASN A 371 -4.45 13.08 7.35
CA ASN A 371 -4.02 13.70 6.09
C ASN A 371 -3.19 14.94 6.35
N VAL A 372 -2.04 15.03 5.70
CA VAL A 372 -1.06 16.13 5.88
C VAL A 372 -0.79 16.81 4.54
N LEU A 373 -0.79 18.15 4.55
CA LEU A 373 -0.46 18.99 3.41
C LEU A 373 0.78 19.86 3.72
N LEU A 374 1.80 19.78 2.88
CA LEU A 374 3.01 20.60 2.95
C LEU A 374 2.97 21.67 1.87
N VAL A 375 2.84 22.93 2.27
CA VAL A 375 2.80 24.09 1.36
C VAL A 375 4.07 24.92 1.58
N GLY A 376 4.58 25.58 0.54
CA GLY A 376 5.74 26.46 0.71
C GLY A 376 6.45 26.81 -0.60
N ASP A 377 7.58 27.46 -0.52
CA ASP A 377 8.37 27.84 -1.69
C ASP A 377 9.06 26.61 -2.35
N PRO A 378 9.51 26.69 -3.62
CA PRO A 378 10.43 25.72 -4.19
C PRO A 378 11.80 25.87 -3.55
N GLY A 379 12.52 24.76 -3.38
CA GLY A 379 13.86 24.74 -2.77
C GLY A 379 13.87 24.32 -1.30
N VAL A 380 12.72 24.34 -0.61
CA VAL A 380 12.60 23.60 0.65
C VAL A 380 12.48 22.09 0.37
N SER A 381 13.05 21.26 1.24
CA SER A 381 13.21 19.79 1.07
C SER A 381 11.90 18.97 1.04
N LYS A 382 10.75 19.52 0.65
CA LYS A 382 9.44 18.84 0.63
C LYS A 382 9.43 17.55 -0.19
N SER A 383 9.86 17.59 -1.45
CA SER A 383 9.87 16.39 -2.31
C SER A 383 10.83 15.33 -1.76
N GLN A 384 11.90 15.75 -1.07
CA GLN A 384 12.82 14.85 -0.38
C GLN A 384 12.17 14.20 0.86
N ILE A 385 11.38 14.96 1.63
CA ILE A 385 10.55 14.43 2.73
C ILE A 385 9.58 13.37 2.21
N LEU A 386 8.83 13.69 1.14
CA LEU A 386 7.91 12.75 0.50
C LEU A 386 8.61 11.46 0.06
N GLY A 387 9.76 11.60 -0.61
CA GLY A 387 10.57 10.46 -1.06
C GLY A 387 11.08 9.60 0.10
N TYR A 388 11.41 10.21 1.25
CA TYR A 388 11.84 9.47 2.44
C TYR A 388 10.67 8.75 3.12
N VAL A 389 9.53 9.44 3.31
CA VAL A 389 8.32 8.83 3.90
C VAL A 389 7.80 7.69 3.03
N HIS A 390 7.86 7.81 1.71
CA HIS A 390 7.53 6.73 0.78
C HIS A 390 8.37 5.47 1.01
N LYS A 391 9.67 5.62 1.27
CA LYS A 391 10.59 4.51 1.56
C LYS A 391 10.37 3.91 2.95
N LEU A 392 9.91 4.72 3.90
CA LEU A 392 9.65 4.30 5.28
C LEU A 392 8.31 3.58 5.40
N ALA A 393 7.27 4.03 4.71
CA ALA A 393 5.95 3.41 4.79
C ALA A 393 5.95 1.99 4.17
N PRO A 394 5.36 0.98 4.84
CA PRO A 394 5.33 -0.41 4.34
C PRO A 394 4.54 -0.53 3.03
N ARG A 395 3.52 0.32 2.85
CA ARG A 395 2.70 0.45 1.64
C ARG A 395 2.69 1.91 1.16
N GLY A 396 3.88 2.48 0.95
CA GLY A 396 4.03 3.81 0.39
C GLY A 396 3.91 3.78 -1.13
N ILE A 397 3.14 4.68 -1.73
CA ILE A 397 3.15 4.91 -3.19
C ILE A 397 3.45 6.38 -3.45
N TYR A 398 4.41 6.64 -4.33
CA TYR A 398 4.78 7.99 -4.75
C TYR A 398 4.15 8.31 -6.10
N THR A 399 3.46 9.44 -6.18
CA THR A 399 2.80 9.93 -7.39
C THR A 399 3.06 11.42 -7.58
N SER A 400 3.15 11.85 -8.84
CA SER A 400 3.21 13.28 -9.19
C SER A 400 1.84 13.74 -9.68
N GLY A 401 1.39 14.92 -9.26
CA GLY A 401 0.09 15.49 -9.61
C GLY A 401 -0.09 15.76 -11.10
N LYS A 402 1.01 16.00 -11.84
CA LYS A 402 0.99 16.10 -13.32
C LYS A 402 1.02 14.74 -14.00
N GLY A 403 1.80 13.80 -13.47
CA GLY A 403 1.96 12.46 -14.04
C GLY A 403 0.76 11.54 -13.77
N SER A 404 -0.07 11.89 -12.79
CA SER A 404 -1.17 11.05 -12.32
C SER A 404 -2.50 11.59 -12.84
N SER A 405 -3.03 10.92 -13.86
CA SER A 405 -4.41 11.15 -14.28
C SER A 405 -5.39 10.56 -13.26
N ALA A 406 -6.67 10.99 -13.29
CA ALA A 406 -7.71 10.41 -12.43
C ALA A 406 -7.81 8.88 -12.58
N VAL A 407 -7.53 8.37 -13.79
CA VAL A 407 -7.50 6.94 -14.13
C VAL A 407 -6.33 6.22 -13.44
N GLY A 408 -5.15 6.86 -13.36
CA GLY A 408 -3.98 6.32 -12.67
C GLY A 408 -4.08 6.34 -11.14
N LEU A 409 -4.84 7.28 -10.56
CA LEU A 409 -5.08 7.33 -9.13
C LEU A 409 -6.16 6.34 -8.67
N THR A 410 -7.19 6.11 -9.48
CA THR A 410 -8.40 5.36 -9.08
C THR A 410 -8.31 3.89 -9.47
N ALA A 411 -9.07 3.46 -10.47
CA ALA A 411 -8.99 2.15 -11.08
C ALA A 411 -9.40 2.28 -12.54
N TYR A 412 -8.80 1.46 -13.39
CA TYR A 412 -9.04 1.52 -14.82
C TYR A 412 -9.32 0.14 -15.37
N VAL A 413 -10.13 0.09 -16.43
CA VAL A 413 -10.56 -1.17 -17.01
C VAL A 413 -9.72 -1.45 -18.24
N THR A 414 -8.96 -2.54 -18.22
CA THR A 414 -8.16 -2.98 -19.36
C THR A 414 -8.88 -4.12 -20.09
N ARG A 415 -9.09 -3.96 -21.40
CA ARG A 415 -9.75 -4.96 -22.25
C ARG A 415 -8.72 -5.80 -22.98
N THR A 416 -8.39 -6.97 -22.44
CA THR A 416 -7.53 -7.95 -23.15
C THR A 416 -8.35 -9.07 -23.77
N LYS A 417 -9.11 -9.80 -22.95
CA LYS A 417 -10.10 -10.82 -23.37
C LYS A 417 -11.32 -10.82 -22.43
N GLU A 418 -11.05 -10.63 -21.15
CA GLU A 418 -12.04 -10.29 -20.12
C GLU A 418 -11.82 -8.83 -19.68
N MET A 419 -12.87 -8.19 -19.18
CA MET A 419 -12.79 -6.84 -18.62
C MET A 419 -12.22 -6.95 -17.22
N VAL A 420 -10.94 -6.60 -17.06
CA VAL A 420 -10.25 -6.65 -15.77
C VAL A 420 -10.12 -5.22 -15.24
N LEU A 421 -10.50 -5.03 -13.98
CA LEU A 421 -10.27 -3.80 -13.25
C LEU A 421 -8.85 -3.83 -12.69
N GLU A 422 -8.01 -2.92 -13.16
CA GLU A 422 -6.67 -2.70 -12.61
C GLU A 422 -6.73 -1.59 -11.56
N SER A 423 -6.18 -1.89 -10.39
CA SER A 423 -6.11 -0.98 -9.25
C SER A 423 -5.13 0.16 -9.56
N GLY A 424 -5.56 1.39 -9.32
CA GLY A 424 -4.70 2.57 -9.38
C GLY A 424 -3.98 2.84 -8.05
N ALA A 425 -3.21 3.92 -8.01
CA ALA A 425 -2.29 4.23 -6.92
C ALA A 425 -2.96 4.32 -5.53
N LEU A 426 -4.18 4.88 -5.43
CA LEU A 426 -4.87 5.00 -4.14
C LEU A 426 -5.37 3.64 -3.64
N VAL A 427 -5.85 2.76 -4.53
CA VAL A 427 -6.33 1.44 -4.13
C VAL A 427 -5.16 0.53 -3.73
N LEU A 428 -4.04 0.63 -4.42
CA LEU A 428 -2.83 -0.13 -4.09
C LEU A 428 -2.25 0.25 -2.72
N SER A 429 -2.44 1.50 -2.30
CA SER A 429 -1.95 2.04 -1.02
C SER A 429 -2.91 1.83 0.16
N ASP A 430 -3.91 0.94 0.07
CA ASP A 430 -4.82 0.61 1.21
C ASP A 430 -4.04 0.28 2.49
N LYS A 431 -4.50 0.82 3.62
CA LYS A 431 -3.86 0.88 4.95
C LYS A 431 -2.45 1.52 4.95
N GLY A 432 -2.05 2.20 3.88
CA GLY A 432 -0.72 2.80 3.68
C GLY A 432 -0.74 4.34 3.56
N ILE A 433 0.33 4.87 2.95
CA ILE A 433 0.48 6.31 2.69
C ILE A 433 0.61 6.54 1.18
N CYS A 434 -0.23 7.40 0.64
CA CYS A 434 -0.10 7.90 -0.72
C CYS A 434 0.59 9.27 -0.70
N CYS A 435 1.80 9.34 -1.24
CA CYS A 435 2.57 10.57 -1.40
C CYS A 435 2.23 11.20 -2.76
N ILE A 436 1.75 12.44 -2.75
CA ILE A 436 1.40 13.20 -3.95
C ILE A 436 2.25 14.47 -4.01
N ASP A 437 3.15 14.56 -4.98
CA ASP A 437 3.90 15.79 -5.26
C ASP A 437 3.15 16.69 -6.25
N GLU A 438 3.39 18.00 -6.23
CA GLU A 438 2.75 18.98 -7.12
C GLU A 438 1.20 18.90 -7.12
N PHE A 439 0.60 18.85 -5.94
CA PHE A 439 -0.85 18.76 -5.76
C PHE A 439 -1.63 19.90 -6.43
N ASP A 440 -1.02 21.08 -6.51
CA ASP A 440 -1.57 22.28 -7.18
C ASP A 440 -1.76 22.08 -8.70
N LYS A 441 -0.97 21.20 -9.33
CA LYS A 441 -1.02 20.96 -10.78
C LYS A 441 -1.96 19.83 -11.19
N MET A 442 -2.67 19.22 -10.25
CA MET A 442 -3.63 18.16 -10.54
C MET A 442 -4.84 18.63 -11.34
N SER A 443 -5.32 17.77 -12.24
CA SER A 443 -6.58 17.99 -12.96
C SER A 443 -7.79 18.01 -12.01
N GLU A 444 -8.83 18.76 -12.37
CA GLU A 444 -10.06 18.87 -11.58
C GLU A 444 -10.79 17.53 -11.39
N ALA A 445 -10.80 16.67 -12.41
CA ALA A 445 -11.37 15.33 -12.32
C ALA A 445 -10.67 14.46 -11.24
N ALA A 446 -9.34 14.58 -11.12
CA ALA A 446 -8.59 13.87 -10.10
C ALA A 446 -8.87 14.43 -8.69
N ARG A 447 -9.06 15.75 -8.56
CA ARG A 447 -9.47 16.39 -7.30
C ARG A 447 -10.86 15.95 -6.85
N SER A 448 -11.81 15.78 -7.79
CA SER A 448 -13.14 15.22 -7.51
C SER A 448 -13.07 13.84 -6.85
N MET A 449 -12.19 12.96 -7.34
CA MET A 449 -12.03 11.62 -6.75
C MET A 449 -11.41 11.67 -5.35
N LEU A 450 -10.45 12.57 -5.12
CA LEU A 450 -9.89 12.79 -3.78
C LEU A 450 -10.95 13.28 -2.80
N HIS A 451 -11.98 13.99 -3.28
CA HIS A 451 -13.07 14.40 -2.41
C HIS A 451 -13.83 13.21 -1.82
N GLU A 452 -13.98 12.14 -2.57
CA GLU A 452 -14.62 10.90 -2.13
C GLU A 452 -13.68 10.10 -1.21
N VAL A 453 -12.44 9.88 -1.66
CA VAL A 453 -11.43 9.08 -0.93
C VAL A 453 -11.12 9.65 0.44
N MET A 454 -10.88 10.96 0.55
CA MET A 454 -10.52 11.56 1.84
C MET A 454 -11.69 11.57 2.83
N GLU A 455 -12.94 11.62 2.36
CA GLU A 455 -14.11 11.67 3.25
C GLU A 455 -14.59 10.26 3.64
N GLN A 456 -14.76 9.39 2.64
CA GLN A 456 -15.42 8.08 2.78
C GLN A 456 -14.43 6.91 2.81
N GLN A 457 -13.16 7.12 2.43
CA GLN A 457 -12.15 6.08 2.27
C GLN A 457 -12.57 4.95 1.29
N THR A 458 -13.44 5.29 0.34
CA THR A 458 -13.95 4.40 -0.69
C THR A 458 -13.92 5.11 -2.05
N ILE A 459 -13.81 4.32 -3.12
CA ILE A 459 -13.88 4.77 -4.50
C ILE A 459 -15.01 4.00 -5.18
N SER A 460 -16.05 4.71 -5.59
CA SER A 460 -17.11 4.16 -6.42
C SER A 460 -16.72 4.20 -7.90
N VAL A 461 -16.65 3.04 -8.54
CA VAL A 461 -16.39 2.92 -9.98
C VAL A 461 -17.59 2.26 -10.65
N ALA A 462 -18.25 3.03 -11.51
CA ALA A 462 -19.28 2.54 -12.43
C ALA A 462 -18.77 2.69 -13.87
N LYS A 463 -18.01 1.69 -14.36
CA LYS A 463 -17.44 1.71 -15.71
C LYS A 463 -17.62 0.36 -16.39
N ALA A 464 -18.01 0.41 -17.67
CA ALA A 464 -18.08 -0.74 -18.55
C ALA A 464 -18.88 -1.94 -17.99
N GLY A 465 -19.99 -1.66 -17.32
CA GLY A 465 -20.89 -2.68 -16.74
C GLY A 465 -20.45 -3.21 -15.37
N ILE A 466 -19.28 -2.81 -14.86
CA ILE A 466 -18.83 -3.13 -13.51
C ILE A 466 -19.21 -1.95 -12.61
N ILE A 467 -20.07 -2.24 -11.64
CA ILE A 467 -20.43 -1.32 -10.55
C ILE A 467 -19.77 -1.90 -9.29
N ALA A 468 -18.67 -1.29 -8.87
CA ALA A 468 -17.91 -1.74 -7.71
C ALA A 468 -17.51 -0.55 -6.84
N THR A 469 -17.57 -0.73 -5.53
CA THR A 469 -17.01 0.18 -4.54
C THR A 469 -15.71 -0.43 -4.03
N LEU A 470 -14.58 0.16 -4.40
CA LEU A 470 -13.26 -0.25 -3.93
C LEU A 470 -12.95 0.47 -2.62
N ASN A 471 -12.36 -0.22 -1.67
CA ASN A 471 -11.87 0.39 -0.44
C ASN A 471 -10.51 1.04 -0.72
N ALA A 472 -10.32 2.26 -0.23
CA ALA A 472 -9.09 3.03 -0.35
C ALA A 472 -8.85 3.78 0.97
N ARG A 473 -8.63 3.02 2.05
CA ARG A 473 -8.25 3.54 3.37
C ARG A 473 -6.78 3.93 3.28
N THR A 474 -6.52 5.12 2.76
CA THR A 474 -5.16 5.62 2.55
C THR A 474 -4.99 6.98 3.20
N SER A 475 -3.87 7.14 3.90
CA SER A 475 -3.45 8.46 4.38
C SER A 475 -2.81 9.22 3.24
N VAL A 476 -3.30 10.42 2.95
CA VAL A 476 -2.75 11.28 1.90
C VAL A 476 -1.71 12.21 2.49
N LEU A 477 -0.49 12.16 1.94
CA LEU A 477 0.56 13.13 2.18
C LEU A 477 0.80 13.90 0.89
N ALA A 478 0.46 15.18 0.88
CA ALA A 478 0.55 16.02 -0.31
C ALA A 478 1.56 17.15 -0.13
N SER A 479 2.29 17.50 -1.19
CA SER A 479 3.00 18.78 -1.29
C SER A 479 2.31 19.68 -2.31
N ALA A 480 2.24 20.96 -1.99
CA ALA A 480 1.76 22.00 -2.90
C ALA A 480 2.75 23.16 -2.94
N ASN A 481 2.82 23.81 -4.09
CA ASN A 481 3.53 25.06 -4.27
C ASN A 481 2.52 26.21 -4.44
N PRO A 482 2.84 27.42 -3.97
CA PRO A 482 2.00 28.58 -4.23
C PRO A 482 2.02 28.93 -5.71
N VAL A 483 0.94 29.55 -6.21
CA VAL A 483 0.73 29.84 -7.64
C VAL A 483 1.89 30.62 -8.25
N GLY A 484 2.44 31.60 -7.51
CA GLY A 484 3.56 32.43 -7.95
C GLY A 484 4.95 31.78 -7.79
N SER A 485 5.03 30.49 -7.46
CA SER A 485 6.22 29.78 -6.96
C SER A 485 6.76 30.34 -5.64
N ARG A 486 6.76 31.65 -5.40
CA ARG A 486 7.03 32.24 -4.09
C ARG A 486 5.73 32.61 -3.39
N TYR A 487 5.71 32.37 -2.09
CA TYR A 487 4.64 32.81 -1.22
C TYR A 487 4.62 34.34 -1.19
N ASN A 488 3.54 34.94 -1.67
CA ASN A 488 3.39 36.38 -1.59
C ASN A 488 2.75 36.75 -0.24
N PRO A 489 3.47 37.41 0.68
CA PRO A 489 2.92 37.83 1.96
C PRO A 489 1.73 38.77 1.82
N SER A 490 1.61 39.50 0.70
CA SER A 490 0.50 40.45 0.50
C SER A 490 -0.82 39.82 0.07
N LEU A 491 -0.84 38.53 -0.27
CA LEU A 491 -2.03 37.78 -0.66
C LEU A 491 -2.44 36.82 0.46
N SER A 492 -3.73 36.50 0.51
CA SER A 492 -4.24 35.55 1.49
C SER A 492 -3.69 34.14 1.23
N VAL A 493 -3.61 33.31 2.28
CA VAL A 493 -3.19 31.90 2.17
C VAL A 493 -4.05 31.14 1.15
N VAL A 494 -5.37 31.39 1.12
CA VAL A 494 -6.31 30.70 0.24
C VAL A 494 -6.06 31.05 -1.23
N GLU A 495 -5.83 32.33 -1.54
CA GLU A 495 -5.51 32.79 -2.89
C GLU A 495 -4.12 32.32 -3.33
N ASN A 496 -3.15 32.30 -2.43
CA ASN A 496 -1.79 31.84 -2.72
C ASN A 496 -1.74 30.35 -3.11
N ILE A 497 -2.62 29.51 -2.55
CA ILE A 497 -2.61 28.05 -2.76
C ILE A 497 -3.61 27.60 -3.84
N GLN A 498 -4.62 28.41 -4.16
CA GLN A 498 -5.63 28.12 -5.19
C GLN A 498 -6.33 26.76 -5.00
N LEU A 499 -6.62 26.39 -3.76
CA LEU A 499 -7.41 25.20 -3.42
C LEU A 499 -8.79 25.58 -2.89
N PRO A 500 -9.86 24.86 -3.28
CA PRO A 500 -11.17 25.04 -2.69
C PRO A 500 -11.15 24.81 -1.17
N PRO A 501 -11.87 25.61 -0.37
CA PRO A 501 -11.90 25.47 1.09
C PRO A 501 -12.47 24.11 1.55
N SER A 502 -13.30 23.47 0.71
CA SER A 502 -13.83 22.13 0.95
C SER A 502 -12.73 21.05 0.99
N LEU A 503 -11.66 21.17 0.20
CA LEU A 503 -10.48 20.28 0.28
C LEU A 503 -9.60 20.62 1.48
N MET A 504 -9.34 21.91 1.71
CA MET A 504 -8.48 22.34 2.81
C MET A 504 -8.99 21.83 4.17
N SER A 505 -10.30 21.85 4.38
CA SER A 505 -10.92 21.35 5.62
C SER A 505 -10.80 19.83 5.84
N ARG A 506 -10.34 19.06 4.85
CA ARG A 506 -10.17 17.59 4.94
C ARG A 506 -8.75 17.16 5.28
N PHE A 507 -7.79 18.07 5.13
CA PHE A 507 -6.45 17.91 5.67
C PHE A 507 -6.50 18.23 7.17
N ASP A 508 -5.94 17.34 7.97
CA ASP A 508 -5.91 17.52 9.42
C ASP A 508 -4.78 18.48 9.82
N LEU A 509 -3.64 18.42 9.12
CA LEU A 509 -2.49 19.30 9.32
C LEU A 509 -2.07 19.98 8.00
N ILE A 510 -1.94 21.31 8.04
CA ILE A 510 -1.43 22.11 6.92
C ILE A 510 -0.18 22.84 7.41
N TYR A 511 0.99 22.46 6.89
CA TYR A 511 2.26 23.12 7.22
C TYR A 511 2.64 24.12 6.13
N LEU A 512 2.86 25.38 6.53
CA LEU A 512 3.41 26.42 5.66
C LEU A 512 4.91 26.56 5.90
N LEU A 513 5.69 26.14 4.91
CA LEU A 513 7.15 26.20 4.87
C LEU A 513 7.57 27.43 4.08
N LEU A 514 7.77 28.53 4.80
CA LEU A 514 8.24 29.78 4.21
C LEU A 514 9.77 29.83 4.26
N ASP A 515 10.40 30.08 3.12
CA ASP A 515 11.84 30.32 3.08
C ASP A 515 12.12 31.76 3.54
N LYS A 516 12.57 31.91 4.78
CA LYS A 516 12.99 33.20 5.34
C LYS A 516 14.51 33.26 5.32
N PRO A 517 15.13 34.12 4.49
CA PRO A 517 16.58 34.24 4.43
C PRO A 517 17.11 34.69 5.79
N ASN A 518 17.94 33.85 6.41
CA ASN A 518 18.53 34.13 7.72
C ASN A 518 19.96 33.59 7.75
N GLU A 519 20.93 34.51 7.75
CA GLU A 519 22.35 34.20 7.66
C GLU A 519 22.83 33.19 8.71
N ALA A 520 22.28 33.23 9.93
CA ALA A 520 22.65 32.30 11.00
C ALA A 520 22.14 30.87 10.74
N ASN A 521 20.93 30.73 10.19
CA ASN A 521 20.34 29.43 9.87
C ASN A 521 20.94 28.87 8.58
N ASP A 522 21.13 29.71 7.57
CA ASP A 522 21.71 29.34 6.29
C ASP A 522 23.15 28.86 6.46
N ARG A 523 23.94 29.50 7.33
CA ARG A 523 25.29 29.04 7.65
C ARG A 523 25.31 27.68 8.35
N LYS A 524 24.33 27.38 9.21
CA LYS A 524 24.20 26.08 9.87
C LYS A 524 23.76 25.00 8.89
N LEU A 525 22.78 25.32 8.03
CA LEU A 525 22.29 24.43 6.98
C LEU A 525 23.40 24.13 5.96
N ALA A 526 24.16 25.14 5.52
CA ALA A 526 25.30 24.95 4.62
C ALA A 526 26.37 24.05 5.23
N ARG A 527 26.74 24.26 6.52
CA ARG A 527 27.65 23.36 7.24
C ARG A 527 27.10 21.94 7.30
N HIS A 528 25.81 21.78 7.55
CA HIS A 528 25.17 20.47 7.60
C HIS A 528 25.18 19.78 6.24
N LEU A 529 24.82 20.46 5.16
CA LEU A 529 24.88 19.89 3.81
C LEU A 529 26.31 19.53 3.43
N VAL A 530 27.29 20.39 3.68
CA VAL A 530 28.71 20.08 3.43
C VAL A 530 29.17 18.89 4.26
N SER A 531 28.73 18.76 5.52
CA SER A 531 29.06 17.58 6.34
C SER A 531 28.49 16.27 5.80
N LEU A 532 27.35 16.31 5.09
CA LEU A 532 26.78 15.12 4.43
C LEU A 532 27.59 14.70 3.19
N PHE A 533 28.29 15.64 2.55
CA PHE A 533 29.17 15.38 1.41
C PHE A 533 30.64 15.18 1.79
N GLY A 534 31.02 15.50 3.04
CA GLY A 534 32.34 15.22 3.63
C GLY A 534 32.52 13.74 3.97
N ASP A 535 33.71 13.36 4.49
CA ASP A 535 34.12 11.97 4.70
C ASP A 535 33.02 11.07 5.30
N ALA A 536 32.81 9.91 4.65
CA ALA A 536 31.75 8.93 4.96
C ALA A 536 31.74 8.44 6.42
N SER A 537 32.84 8.58 7.16
CA SER A 537 32.94 8.24 8.58
C SER A 537 32.17 9.19 9.52
N GLU A 538 31.93 10.45 9.12
CA GLU A 538 31.12 11.38 9.95
C GLU A 538 29.61 11.13 9.83
N LEU A 539 29.17 10.42 8.77
CA LEU A 539 27.81 9.91 8.66
C LEU A 539 27.48 8.88 9.76
N GLU A 540 28.47 8.08 10.18
CA GLU A 540 28.33 7.10 11.26
C GLU A 540 28.28 7.77 12.65
N ALA A 541 29.01 8.87 12.85
CA ALA A 541 29.01 9.63 14.12
C ALA A 541 27.67 10.34 14.40
N ARG A 542 26.84 10.53 13.37
CA ARG A 542 25.46 11.04 13.46
C ARG A 542 24.42 9.99 13.05
N ALA A 543 24.76 8.70 13.19
CA ALA A 543 23.82 7.62 13.03
C ALA A 543 22.50 7.98 13.74
N ALA A 544 21.40 7.92 12.98
CA ALA A 544 20.08 8.11 13.54
C ALA A 544 19.96 7.24 14.81
N PRO A 545 19.42 7.75 15.92
CA PRO A 545 19.28 6.99 17.17
C PRO A 545 18.63 5.62 16.95
N ILE A 546 17.77 5.52 15.94
CA ILE A 546 17.08 4.30 15.54
C ILE A 546 17.31 4.06 14.03
N PRO A 547 17.77 2.86 13.62
CA PRO A 547 17.91 2.53 12.21
C PRO A 547 16.55 2.46 11.51
N ALA A 548 16.51 2.82 10.23
CA ALA A 548 15.26 2.94 9.47
C ALA A 548 14.48 1.61 9.39
N GLU A 549 15.15 0.46 9.40
CA GLU A 549 14.49 -0.86 9.42
C GLU A 549 13.76 -1.11 10.74
N LEU A 550 14.42 -0.85 11.87
CA LEU A 550 13.81 -0.96 13.19
C LEU A 550 12.64 0.03 13.37
N LEU A 551 12.74 1.23 12.78
CA LEU A 551 11.64 2.19 12.76
C LEU A 551 10.41 1.66 11.99
N LYS A 552 10.62 0.95 10.88
CA LYS A 552 9.52 0.32 10.11
C LYS A 552 8.84 -0.76 10.93
N GLU A 553 9.63 -1.62 11.56
CA GLU A 553 9.13 -2.69 12.42
C GLU A 553 8.37 -2.12 13.61
N TYR A 554 8.87 -1.05 14.24
CA TYR A 554 8.21 -0.37 15.33
C TYR A 554 6.84 0.21 14.92
N VAL A 555 6.77 0.88 13.76
CA VAL A 555 5.51 1.42 13.23
C VAL A 555 4.52 0.29 12.91
N ALA A 556 4.97 -0.81 12.31
CA ALA A 556 4.12 -1.96 12.01
C ALA A 556 3.58 -2.61 13.31
N PHE A 557 4.45 -2.79 14.30
CA PHE A 557 4.09 -3.34 15.61
C PHE A 557 3.08 -2.46 16.36
N ALA A 558 3.31 -1.14 16.39
CA ALA A 558 2.43 -0.20 17.06
C ALA A 558 1.02 -0.14 16.43
N ARG A 559 0.92 -0.24 15.10
CA ARG A 559 -0.37 -0.23 14.39
C ARG A 559 -1.21 -1.47 14.63
N ALA A 560 -0.57 -2.61 14.82
CA ALA A 560 -1.24 -3.88 15.04
C ALA A 560 -1.65 -4.11 16.50
N THR A 561 -0.76 -3.80 17.44
CA THR A 561 -0.94 -4.18 18.85
C THR A 561 -1.75 -3.13 19.62
N CYS A 562 -1.77 -1.87 19.16
CA CYS A 562 -2.22 -0.74 19.98
C CYS A 562 -3.45 -0.03 19.39
N ALA A 563 -4.57 -0.13 20.11
CA ALA A 563 -5.80 0.63 19.87
C ALA A 563 -6.12 1.51 21.09
N PRO A 564 -5.56 2.74 21.18
CA PRO A 564 -5.75 3.58 22.36
C PRO A 564 -7.20 4.00 22.55
N ALA A 565 -7.69 3.85 23.78
CA ALA A 565 -8.98 4.35 24.21
C ALA A 565 -8.86 5.76 24.82
N LEU A 566 -9.87 6.59 24.58
CA LEU A 566 -9.91 7.94 25.11
C LEU A 566 -10.31 7.90 26.60
N THR A 567 -9.53 8.53 27.47
CA THR A 567 -9.89 8.69 28.88
C THR A 567 -10.89 9.83 29.08
N ALA A 568 -11.65 9.81 30.17
CA ALA A 568 -12.61 10.87 30.49
C ALA A 568 -11.91 12.23 30.67
N GLU A 569 -10.75 12.25 31.32
CA GLU A 569 -9.94 13.46 31.51
C GLU A 569 -9.45 14.04 30.16
N ALA A 570 -8.98 13.18 29.24
CA ALA A 570 -8.61 13.61 27.91
C ALA A 570 -9.80 14.15 27.09
N ALA A 571 -11.00 13.57 27.26
CA ALA A 571 -12.22 14.05 26.61
C ALA A 571 -12.58 15.48 27.04
N GLU A 572 -12.50 15.76 28.33
CA GLU A 572 -12.73 17.10 28.87
C GLU A 572 -11.69 18.09 28.33
N ALA A 573 -10.40 17.72 28.37
CA ALA A 573 -9.32 18.55 27.84
C ALA A 573 -9.50 18.88 26.35
N LEU A 574 -9.93 17.91 25.53
CA LEU A 574 -10.24 18.11 24.11
C LEU A 574 -11.42 19.07 23.91
N SER A 575 -12.45 18.96 24.73
CA SER A 575 -13.62 19.84 24.66
C SER A 575 -13.27 21.30 24.97
N VAL A 576 -12.43 21.51 25.99
CA VAL A 576 -11.91 22.83 26.38
C VAL A 576 -11.01 23.38 25.27
N ALA A 577 -10.06 22.59 24.78
CA ALA A 577 -9.16 23.01 23.70
C ALA A 577 -9.92 23.40 22.42
N TYR A 578 -10.97 22.64 22.06
CA TYR A 578 -11.83 22.97 20.92
C TYR A 578 -12.63 24.26 21.14
N ALA A 579 -13.19 24.45 22.33
CA ALA A 579 -13.91 25.67 22.68
C ALA A 579 -12.98 26.90 22.62
N GLU A 580 -11.76 26.79 23.11
CA GLU A 580 -10.74 27.84 23.02
C GLU A 580 -10.37 28.18 21.58
N MET A 581 -10.13 27.17 20.73
CA MET A 581 -9.84 27.39 19.31
C MET A 581 -11.00 28.08 18.60
N ARG A 582 -12.24 27.71 18.94
CA ARG A 582 -13.44 28.34 18.37
C ARG A 582 -13.63 29.78 18.87
N ALA A 583 -13.35 30.06 20.14
CA ALA A 583 -13.39 31.40 20.70
C ALA A 583 -12.32 32.31 20.09
N MET A 584 -11.10 31.80 19.91
CA MET A 584 -10.03 32.49 19.18
C MET A 584 -10.44 32.78 17.72
N GLY A 585 -11.09 31.82 17.06
CA GLY A 585 -11.64 32.00 15.71
C GLY A 585 -12.68 33.12 15.60
N MET A 586 -13.55 33.27 16.62
CA MET A 586 -14.53 34.35 16.69
C MET A 586 -13.90 35.72 16.95
N SER A 587 -12.90 35.80 17.82
CA SER A 587 -12.18 37.03 18.13
C SER A 587 -11.38 37.56 16.95
N ARG A 588 -10.77 36.66 16.17
CA ARG A 588 -9.79 37.00 15.15
C ARG A 588 -10.30 36.88 13.73
N LYS A 589 -11.63 36.85 13.48
CA LYS A 589 -12.21 36.65 12.13
C LYS A 589 -11.30 35.74 11.27
N THR A 590 -10.92 34.59 11.81
CA THR A 590 -10.07 33.58 11.16
C THR A 590 -10.97 32.45 10.72
N VAL A 591 -10.46 31.57 9.84
CA VAL A 591 -11.12 30.32 9.44
C VAL A 591 -11.86 29.72 10.65
N SER A 592 -13.20 29.69 10.57
CA SER A 592 -14.05 29.27 11.68
C SER A 592 -13.76 27.81 12.01
N ALA A 593 -13.45 27.53 13.28
CA ALA A 593 -13.10 26.19 13.72
C ALA A 593 -14.26 25.22 13.42
N THR A 594 -14.01 24.27 12.52
CA THR A 594 -15.02 23.29 12.09
C THR A 594 -15.03 22.08 13.04
N PRO A 595 -16.16 21.36 13.17
CA PRO A 595 -16.19 20.11 13.94
C PRO A 595 -15.17 19.07 13.44
N ARG A 596 -14.76 19.13 12.17
CA ARG A 596 -13.68 18.29 11.61
C ARG A 596 -12.36 18.47 12.35
N GLN A 597 -12.05 19.66 12.84
CA GLN A 597 -10.81 19.90 13.60
C GLN A 597 -10.82 19.19 14.96
N LEU A 598 -11.98 19.01 15.57
CA LEU A 598 -12.11 18.20 16.78
C LEU A 598 -11.82 16.72 16.47
N GLU A 599 -12.34 16.20 15.35
CA GLU A 599 -11.98 14.86 14.89
C GLU A 599 -10.49 14.72 14.60
N SER A 600 -9.87 15.74 13.98
CA SER A 600 -8.42 15.78 13.75
C SER A 600 -7.63 15.74 15.06
N LEU A 601 -8.04 16.49 16.08
CA LEU A 601 -7.40 16.45 17.40
C LEU A 601 -7.52 15.07 18.06
N ILE A 602 -8.68 14.41 17.95
CA ILE A 602 -8.86 13.05 18.48
C ILE A 602 -7.89 12.09 17.78
N ARG A 603 -7.82 12.12 16.44
CA ARG A 603 -6.90 11.26 15.66
C ARG A 603 -5.44 11.50 16.03
N LEU A 604 -5.02 12.77 16.18
CA LEU A 604 -3.66 13.12 16.56
C LEU A 604 -3.33 12.66 17.98
N SER A 605 -4.26 12.81 18.92
CA SER A 605 -4.07 12.35 20.30
C SER A 605 -3.96 10.83 20.39
N GLU A 606 -4.77 10.10 19.61
CA GLU A 606 -4.66 8.64 19.47
C GLU A 606 -3.34 8.22 18.81
N ALA A 607 -2.89 8.93 17.77
CA ALA A 607 -1.61 8.65 17.11
C ALA A 607 -0.41 8.90 18.05
N LEU A 608 -0.46 9.94 18.89
CA LEU A 608 0.57 10.20 19.90
C LEU A 608 0.60 9.10 20.98
N ALA A 609 -0.56 8.66 21.47
CA ALA A 609 -0.63 7.54 22.40
C ALA A 609 -0.05 6.25 21.79
N ARG A 610 -0.32 5.99 20.50
CA ARG A 610 0.29 4.87 19.75
C ARG A 610 1.80 4.95 19.65
N THR A 611 2.39 6.15 19.55
CA THR A 611 3.85 6.28 19.47
C THR A 611 4.56 5.75 20.72
N ARG A 612 3.90 5.81 21.88
CA ARG A 612 4.38 5.30 23.18
C ARG A 612 3.89 3.89 23.49
N LEU A 613 3.17 3.24 22.56
CA LEU A 613 2.49 1.96 22.78
C LEU A 613 1.52 1.97 23.98
N ALA A 614 0.92 3.13 24.27
CA ALA A 614 -0.02 3.28 25.37
C ALA A 614 -1.44 2.85 24.96
N ALA A 615 -2.12 2.08 25.82
CA ALA A 615 -3.50 1.65 25.61
C ALA A 615 -4.54 2.75 25.88
N THR A 616 -4.15 3.85 26.53
CA THR A 616 -5.04 4.95 26.88
C THR A 616 -4.42 6.30 26.50
N VAL A 617 -5.27 7.23 26.07
CA VAL A 617 -4.87 8.61 25.74
C VAL A 617 -4.78 9.44 27.02
N THR A 618 -3.65 10.13 27.20
CA THR A 618 -3.38 11.00 28.35
C THR A 618 -3.62 12.47 28.03
N VAL A 619 -3.73 13.31 29.06
CA VAL A 619 -3.92 14.78 28.89
C VAL A 619 -2.70 15.42 28.22
N ASP A 620 -1.49 14.90 28.46
CA ASP A 620 -0.26 15.40 27.84
C ASP A 620 -0.25 15.18 26.31
N ASP A 621 -0.80 14.04 25.84
CA ASP A 621 -0.94 13.79 24.40
C ASP A 621 -1.87 14.82 23.75
N VAL A 622 -2.95 15.18 24.43
CA VAL A 622 -3.90 16.20 23.97
C VAL A 622 -3.22 17.57 23.90
N ALA A 623 -2.42 17.93 24.91
CA ALA A 623 -1.69 19.19 24.93
C ALA A 623 -0.70 19.30 23.75
N GLU A 624 0.04 18.23 23.46
CA GLU A 624 0.98 18.19 22.34
C GLU A 624 0.26 18.18 20.98
N ALA A 625 -0.86 17.46 20.84
CA ALA A 625 -1.69 17.50 19.64
C ALA A 625 -2.22 18.92 19.36
N VAL A 626 -2.68 19.62 20.40
CA VAL A 626 -3.12 21.02 20.30
C VAL A 626 -1.95 21.93 19.95
N ARG A 627 -0.73 21.69 20.48
CA ARG A 627 0.48 22.44 20.10
C ARG A 627 0.77 22.28 18.60
N LEU A 628 0.79 21.06 18.09
CA LEU A 628 1.01 20.78 16.66
C LEU A 628 -0.04 21.47 15.77
N MET A 629 -1.32 21.37 16.15
CA MET A 629 -2.41 22.03 15.44
C MET A 629 -2.28 23.56 15.47
N ARG A 630 -1.92 24.15 16.61
CA ARG A 630 -1.71 25.60 16.75
C ARG A 630 -0.53 26.07 15.91
N VAL A 631 0.59 25.34 15.87
CA VAL A 631 1.74 25.70 15.02
C VAL A 631 1.34 25.71 13.54
N ALA A 632 0.59 24.68 13.10
CA ALA A 632 0.04 24.62 11.75
C ALA A 632 -0.88 25.83 11.47
N MET A 633 -1.82 26.14 12.37
CA MET A 633 -2.78 27.25 12.20
C MET A 633 -2.16 28.64 12.30
N GLN A 634 -1.25 28.88 13.25
CA GLN A 634 -0.64 30.20 13.47
C GLN A 634 0.20 30.64 12.27
N SER A 635 0.89 29.70 11.62
CA SER A 635 1.63 30.00 10.37
C SER A 635 0.70 30.48 9.24
N SER A 636 -0.57 30.06 9.24
CA SER A 636 -1.58 30.40 8.23
C SER A 636 -2.39 31.65 8.52
N SER A 637 -2.30 32.19 9.75
CA SER A 637 -3.22 33.19 10.25
C SER A 637 -2.55 34.53 10.55
N ILE A 638 -1.47 34.91 9.88
CA ILE A 638 -0.84 36.22 10.09
C ILE A 638 -0.81 36.97 8.75
N ASP A 639 -1.67 37.98 8.63
CA ASP A 639 -1.61 38.96 7.56
C ASP A 639 -0.44 39.94 7.84
N PRO A 640 0.57 40.03 6.96
CA PRO A 640 1.81 40.76 7.26
C PRO A 640 1.70 42.28 7.08
N ARG A 641 0.60 42.80 6.52
CA ARG A 641 0.37 44.26 6.40
C ARG A 641 -0.29 44.89 7.62
N THR A 642 -1.14 44.15 8.33
CA THR A 642 -2.02 44.70 9.38
C THR A 642 -1.83 44.03 10.73
N GLY A 643 -1.22 42.83 10.79
CA GLY A 643 -1.09 42.06 12.03
C GLY A 643 -2.43 41.65 12.64
N GLN A 644 -3.54 41.85 11.91
CA GLN A 644 -4.90 41.46 12.29
C GLN A 644 -5.47 40.56 11.20
N ILE A 645 -6.36 39.68 11.60
CA ILE A 645 -6.83 38.58 10.76
C ILE A 645 -8.31 38.84 10.45
N ASP A 646 -8.67 38.81 9.17
CA ASP A 646 -9.97 39.33 8.70
C ASP A 646 -10.61 38.35 7.67
N MET A 647 -11.61 37.58 8.10
CA MET A 647 -12.31 36.52 7.36
C MET A 647 -13.25 37.02 6.27
N ASP A 648 -13.63 38.29 6.28
CA ASP A 648 -14.47 38.85 5.22
C ASP A 648 -13.75 38.84 3.86
N LEU A 649 -12.41 38.77 3.88
CA LEU A 649 -11.52 38.64 2.73
C LEU A 649 -11.63 37.25 2.07
N ILE A 650 -11.87 36.20 2.86
CA ILE A 650 -11.94 34.80 2.36
C ILE A 650 -13.28 34.51 1.66
N ALA A 651 -14.38 35.09 2.16
CA ALA A 651 -15.71 34.84 1.59
C ALA A 651 -16.04 35.72 0.38
N THR A 652 -15.39 36.89 0.24
CA THR A 652 -15.78 37.89 -0.77
C THR A 652 -14.64 38.45 -1.62
N GLY A 653 -13.38 38.10 -1.32
CA GLY A 653 -12.21 38.60 -2.07
C GLY A 653 -11.96 40.11 -1.93
N VAL A 654 -12.67 40.80 -1.03
CA VAL A 654 -12.49 42.24 -0.78
C VAL A 654 -12.39 42.45 0.72
N SER A 655 -11.28 43.03 1.19
CA SER A 655 -11.07 43.29 2.63
C SER A 655 -12.14 44.23 3.19
N ALA A 656 -12.45 44.14 4.48
CA ALA A 656 -13.38 45.07 5.13
C ALA A 656 -12.88 46.51 5.01
N ALA A 657 -11.55 46.71 5.12
CA ALA A 657 -10.89 47.99 4.87
C ALA A 657 -11.07 48.45 3.41
N ASP A 658 -10.94 47.57 2.43
CA ASP A 658 -11.15 47.90 1.02
C ASP A 658 -12.62 48.14 0.70
N ARG A 659 -13.58 47.47 1.36
CA ARG A 659 -15.01 47.82 1.23
C ARG A 659 -15.28 49.19 1.81
N THR A 660 -14.72 49.51 2.98
CA THR A 660 -14.88 50.85 3.58
C THR A 660 -14.17 51.92 2.74
N MET A 661 -12.99 51.63 2.18
CA MET A 661 -12.28 52.53 1.28
C MET A 661 -13.02 52.69 -0.04
N LYS A 662 -13.53 51.62 -0.65
CA LYS A 662 -14.34 51.69 -1.87
C LYS A 662 -15.65 52.44 -1.65
N ALA A 663 -16.33 52.19 -0.54
CA ALA A 663 -17.55 52.93 -0.18
C ALA A 663 -17.25 54.42 0.08
N ALA A 664 -16.14 54.73 0.75
CA ALA A 664 -15.69 56.12 0.96
C ALA A 664 -15.28 56.79 -0.36
N LEU A 665 -14.52 56.09 -1.20
CA LEU A 665 -14.12 56.56 -2.53
C LEU A 665 -15.35 56.80 -3.41
N GLY A 666 -16.30 55.87 -3.43
CA GLY A 666 -17.55 56.00 -4.15
C GLY A 666 -18.41 57.16 -3.64
N ALA A 667 -18.43 57.41 -2.32
CA ALA A 667 -19.11 58.56 -1.73
C ALA A 667 -18.44 59.89 -2.11
N GLU A 668 -17.10 59.94 -2.14
CA GLU A 668 -16.34 61.15 -2.47
C GLU A 668 -16.41 61.47 -3.96
N VAL A 669 -16.23 60.47 -4.83
CA VAL A 669 -16.43 60.60 -6.28
C VAL A 669 -17.87 61.04 -6.59
N ARG A 670 -18.87 60.52 -5.84
CA ARG A 670 -20.26 60.95 -5.95
C ARG A 670 -20.46 62.40 -5.49
N ALA A 671 -19.78 62.85 -4.44
CA ALA A 671 -19.82 64.24 -3.98
C ALA A 671 -19.22 65.19 -5.03
N LEU A 672 -18.08 64.82 -5.63
CA LEU A 672 -17.41 65.59 -6.69
C LEU A 672 -18.25 65.67 -7.98
N LEU A 673 -18.86 64.56 -8.39
CA LEU A 673 -19.74 64.53 -9.56
C LEU A 673 -21.04 65.33 -9.34
N ARG A 674 -21.61 65.34 -8.12
CA ARG A 674 -22.79 66.16 -7.78
C ARG A 674 -22.47 67.66 -7.70
N ALA A 675 -21.29 68.03 -7.21
CA ALA A 675 -20.90 69.43 -7.06
C ALA A 675 -20.67 70.14 -8.41
N GLN A 676 -20.41 69.40 -9.50
CA GLN A 676 -20.14 69.97 -10.83
C GLN A 676 -21.00 69.32 -11.92
N LEU A 677 -22.31 69.57 -11.89
CA LEU A 677 -23.21 69.24 -13.01
C LEU A 677 -23.09 70.26 -14.16
N LYS A 678 -21.93 70.32 -14.83
CA LYS A 678 -21.81 70.98 -16.14
C LYS A 678 -21.93 69.93 -17.25
N PRO A 679 -22.62 70.21 -18.38
CA PRO A 679 -22.86 69.24 -19.46
C PRO A 679 -21.62 68.97 -20.36
N GLY A 680 -20.42 69.09 -19.80
CA GLY A 680 -19.16 68.72 -20.45
C GLY A 680 -18.42 67.77 -19.53
N GLY A 681 -18.35 66.49 -19.92
CA GLY A 681 -17.75 65.42 -19.11
C GLY A 681 -16.31 65.70 -18.68
N MET A 682 -15.89 65.06 -17.59
CA MET A 682 -14.55 65.21 -17.02
C MET A 682 -13.61 64.12 -17.53
N ARG A 683 -12.33 64.44 -17.72
CA ARG A 683 -11.31 63.43 -18.06
C ARG A 683 -10.94 62.62 -16.83
N LEU A 684 -10.75 61.31 -17.01
CA LEU A 684 -10.38 60.38 -15.93
C LEU A 684 -9.11 60.83 -15.18
N ALA A 685 -8.12 61.37 -15.90
CA ALA A 685 -6.86 61.85 -15.31
C ALA A 685 -7.08 63.07 -14.39
N GLU A 686 -7.93 64.02 -14.78
CA GLU A 686 -8.24 65.21 -13.97
C GLU A 686 -9.07 64.83 -12.73
N LEU A 687 -9.94 63.83 -12.85
CA LEU A 687 -10.72 63.32 -11.72
C LEU A 687 -9.81 62.57 -10.73
N LEU A 688 -8.83 61.82 -11.25
CA LEU A 688 -7.84 61.12 -10.42
C LEU A 688 -6.97 62.11 -9.63
N GLU A 689 -6.45 63.15 -10.27
CA GLU A 689 -5.63 64.18 -9.58
C GLU A 689 -6.42 64.85 -8.44
N ARG A 690 -7.66 65.26 -8.68
CA ARG A 690 -8.48 65.92 -7.64
C ARG A 690 -8.85 65.00 -6.49
N VAL A 691 -9.16 63.73 -6.78
CA VAL A 691 -9.42 62.73 -5.74
C VAL A 691 -8.15 62.53 -4.91
N ASN A 692 -6.98 62.54 -5.54
CA ASN A 692 -5.70 62.37 -4.86
C ASN A 692 -5.29 63.60 -4.03
N ASP A 693 -5.69 64.81 -4.44
CA ASP A 693 -5.44 66.05 -3.70
C ASP A 693 -6.27 66.13 -2.40
N GLN A 694 -7.46 65.51 -2.39
CA GLN A 694 -8.36 65.48 -1.24
C GLN A 694 -8.18 64.23 -0.36
N ALA A 695 -7.69 63.13 -0.94
CA ALA A 695 -7.47 61.88 -0.21
C ALA A 695 -6.16 61.89 0.57
N SER A 696 -6.20 61.37 1.80
CA SER A 696 -5.00 61.09 2.60
C SER A 696 -4.21 59.87 2.11
N VAL A 697 -4.85 59.02 1.29
CA VAL A 697 -4.28 57.79 0.72
C VAL A 697 -4.24 57.92 -0.80
N ARG A 698 -3.11 57.54 -1.40
CA ARG A 698 -2.91 57.63 -2.85
C ARG A 698 -3.81 56.64 -3.59
N VAL A 699 -4.77 57.13 -4.37
CA VAL A 699 -5.73 56.30 -5.11
C VAL A 699 -5.16 55.90 -6.47
N THR A 700 -5.29 54.63 -6.85
CA THR A 700 -4.87 54.16 -8.17
C THR A 700 -5.96 54.32 -9.23
N GLU A 701 -5.55 54.43 -10.50
CA GLU A 701 -6.47 54.53 -11.64
C GLU A 701 -7.40 53.30 -11.78
N ARG A 702 -6.94 52.13 -11.30
CA ARG A 702 -7.75 50.90 -11.29
C ARG A 702 -8.89 50.97 -10.29
N ASP A 703 -8.63 51.46 -9.07
CA ASP A 703 -9.63 51.59 -8.02
C ASP A 703 -10.71 52.61 -8.39
N LEU A 704 -10.29 53.72 -9.03
CA LEU A 704 -11.17 54.74 -9.55
C LEU A 704 -12.10 54.21 -10.66
N ARG A 705 -11.57 53.43 -11.61
CA ARG A 705 -12.37 52.81 -12.67
C ARG A 705 -13.40 51.83 -12.11
N LEU A 706 -13.02 51.01 -11.14
CA LEU A 706 -13.92 50.06 -10.50
C LEU A 706 -15.06 50.76 -9.74
N ALA A 707 -14.75 51.85 -9.02
CA ALA A 707 -15.78 52.63 -8.35
C ALA A 707 -16.72 53.35 -9.33
N LEU A 708 -16.21 53.80 -10.48
CA LEU A 708 -17.05 54.38 -11.54
C LEU A 708 -17.98 53.34 -12.17
N THR A 709 -17.51 52.12 -12.44
CA THR A 709 -18.37 51.04 -12.98
C THR A 709 -19.49 50.64 -12.01
N GLU A 710 -19.23 50.68 -10.69
CA GLU A 710 -20.26 50.40 -9.69
C GLU A 710 -21.30 51.54 -9.59
N LEU A 711 -20.85 52.80 -9.79
CA LEU A 711 -21.73 53.97 -9.85
C LEU A 711 -22.55 54.05 -11.15
N GLU A 712 -22.08 53.43 -12.24
CA GLU A 712 -22.82 53.28 -13.51
C GLU A 712 -24.03 52.35 -13.38
N ASP A 713 -23.98 51.37 -12.46
CA ASP A 713 -25.09 50.47 -12.17
C ASP A 713 -26.18 51.15 -11.30
N ASP A 714 -25.76 51.95 -10.32
CA ASP A 714 -26.66 52.64 -9.37
C ASP A 714 -27.34 53.88 -9.98
N TYR A 715 -26.62 54.64 -10.81
CA TYR A 715 -27.14 55.75 -11.57
C TYR A 715 -27.00 55.39 -13.04
N ARG A 716 -28.10 55.37 -13.79
CA ARG A 716 -28.05 55.53 -15.25
C ARG A 716 -27.39 56.87 -15.56
N LEU A 717 -26.06 56.91 -15.48
CA LEU A 717 -25.21 58.01 -15.88
C LEU A 717 -25.50 58.17 -17.37
N ALA A 718 -26.33 59.18 -17.68
CA ALA A 718 -26.75 59.46 -19.03
C ALA A 718 -25.50 59.52 -19.91
N ALA A 719 -25.47 58.66 -20.92
CA ALA A 719 -24.37 58.48 -21.86
C ALA A 719 -23.79 59.84 -22.28
N GLY A 720 -22.65 60.22 -21.71
CA GLY A 720 -22.00 61.50 -22.03
C GLY A 720 -21.09 62.13 -20.99
N VAL A 721 -21.11 61.72 -19.71
CA VAL A 721 -20.34 62.43 -18.66
C VAL A 721 -18.92 61.89 -18.44
N VAL A 722 -18.62 60.64 -18.81
CA VAL A 722 -17.24 60.10 -18.79
C VAL A 722 -17.01 59.27 -20.06
N SER A 723 -16.32 59.86 -21.04
CA SER A 723 -15.88 59.15 -22.24
C SER A 723 -14.56 58.43 -21.94
N ALA A 724 -14.63 57.12 -21.72
CA ALA A 724 -13.46 56.25 -21.77
C ALA A 724 -13.04 56.05 -23.23
N ARG A 725 -12.34 57.03 -23.80
CA ARG A 725 -11.51 56.83 -24.99
C ARG A 725 -10.06 57.11 -24.61
N VAL A 726 -9.34 56.06 -24.21
CA VAL A 726 -8.12 55.52 -24.82
C VAL A 726 -7.97 54.09 -24.32
#